data_AF-G5EER3-F1
#
_entry.id   AF-G5EER3-F1
#
_cell.length_a   1.000
_cell.length_b   1.000
_cell.length_c   1.000
_cell.angle_alpha   90.00
_cell.angle_beta   90.00
_cell.angle_gamma   90.00
#
_symmetry.space_group_name_H-M   'P 1'
#
loop_
_entity.id
_entity.type
_entity.pdbx_description
1 polymer ?
#
loop_
_entity_poly.entity_id
_entity_poly.type
_entity_poly.pdbx_seq_one_letter_code
_entity_poly.pdbx_strand_id
1 'polypeptide(L)'
;MHLIYLFLLSIFVSKADGNSRKTIFQCDQHFDESQPEGVIEFPSLPKQLALSHGVNNSKPEQQYNLQCVYTFVAGSRQRVRLEFDHFLLSGSSENCDIEYVDIYSEVESVDEDILSSALGGRYCGTVAPHVRISLRRVMKLVLHSRSTNHEDNHGFRAKYSFIPEDKFIAGEPVGGKKCSFIIDSSDRKIGTLYSPTYPGTYPHNMHCSYLMKAGRGERIRLFFTDFDIFFGGEHCPYDSVTIFDGPTPASPIIRKVCGLQQRMEVYSMGNSLLIHFNTTHPAKSDPRGFIMDYEFSTRFVNIDKLLNKQRGVTHIRGTECDVRVESNRETFHTISSPNYPEVYPANTTCTYIIHGLQGEQNLEKVILTFDSIAVLSFDTSPATAPPSADIDDIACPSAWVGIAIGEGNMKAVMSSTDDSTFDVTLCERIPPNSPLLGPYISEGPRMVMQFGSTETRDDNISPIGFKATIEFKTDFGVTGESLGTSNECKFRFTSSTGFFNSPRYPANYPLDTNCTYYIVGQPGKEILLHFEQFALSGNTDNNCNDYLDVYDVFVKNGKEELRRKERYCADTFPGPSVSAFGSHEMRVVFTSGSSGTANGFKALFEIRTARKEDVPRGEAHIRRGAYRCGSVINSTSEKPNGLIISPNYPVKYNKDVHCDWQINVKEGYQVLLKMEAIDVEGEMTSNGASCQKAVIRVDGGPRSEYCGTKREFFEAYLSPSNSVRISFLTAPDKVNGLKGFNLSWTEVKNLSGKDENVCKSDSLYLCTYSKLCIDAKLRCNGLDNCGYGVQDDTDEQHCQNYSPRTFYTAKFMATSSSATVALTILIIVMLVLPAILCAH
;
A
#
# COMPACT_ATOMS: atom_id res chain seq x y z
N MET A 1 -87.75 0.53 32.64
CA MET A 1 -88.43 1.81 32.89
C MET A 1 -88.17 2.69 31.67
N HIS A 2 -89.06 2.64 30.67
CA HIS A 2 -90.01 3.70 30.33
C HIS A 2 -89.31 5.06 30.12
N LEU A 3 -89.17 5.51 28.87
CA LEU A 3 -90.18 6.31 28.16
C LEU A 3 -90.76 7.41 29.05
N ILE A 4 -90.38 8.66 28.76
CA ILE A 4 -91.24 9.81 28.45
C ILE A 4 -90.35 11.07 28.50
N TYR A 5 -90.27 11.78 27.37
CA TYR A 5 -89.83 13.16 27.11
C TYR A 5 -88.91 13.31 25.89
N LEU A 6 -89.41 12.79 24.77
CA LEU A 6 -89.32 13.46 23.47
C LEU A 6 -90.75 13.98 23.18
N PHE A 7 -90.85 15.17 22.61
CA PHE A 7 -92.07 15.92 22.20
C PHE A 7 -92.69 16.90 23.19
N LEU A 8 -92.41 18.19 22.96
CA LEU A 8 -93.35 19.31 22.69
C LEU A 8 -92.59 20.62 22.98
N LEU A 9 -92.08 21.29 21.93
CA LEU A 9 -92.63 22.54 21.36
C LEU A 9 -92.33 23.79 22.24
N SER A 10 -91.88 24.96 21.77
CA SER A 10 -91.58 25.53 20.45
C SER A 10 -91.48 27.08 20.59
N ILE A 11 -90.87 27.74 19.60
CA ILE A 11 -91.31 29.03 18.99
C ILE A 11 -90.88 30.41 19.61
N PHE A 12 -90.01 31.10 18.82
CA PHE A 12 -90.00 32.53 18.39
C PHE A 12 -89.41 33.69 19.26
N VAL A 13 -88.38 34.39 18.72
CA VAL A 13 -88.40 35.76 18.10
C VAL A 13 -86.98 36.38 18.07
N SER A 14 -86.64 36.99 16.92
CA SER A 14 -85.48 37.83 16.48
C SER A 14 -85.04 38.96 17.46
N LYS A 15 -83.89 39.65 17.37
CA LYS A 15 -83.30 40.43 16.23
C LYS A 15 -81.95 41.13 16.62
N ALA A 16 -81.10 41.42 15.61
CA ALA A 16 -79.96 42.38 15.52
C ALA A 16 -78.67 42.10 16.35
N ASP A 17 -77.43 42.21 15.86
CA ASP A 17 -76.86 42.99 14.75
C ASP A 17 -75.48 42.44 14.30
N GLY A 18 -75.04 42.74 13.07
CA GLY A 18 -73.60 42.98 12.80
C GLY A 18 -72.71 41.92 12.10
N ASN A 19 -73.02 41.55 10.86
CA ASN A 19 -72.10 41.42 9.71
C ASN A 19 -70.70 40.73 9.86
N SER A 20 -70.61 39.44 9.52
CA SER A 20 -69.54 38.85 8.68
C SER A 20 -69.93 37.41 8.30
N ARG A 21 -70.49 37.23 7.11
CA ARG A 21 -70.70 35.88 6.53
C ARG A 21 -69.35 35.34 6.06
N LYS A 22 -68.70 34.50 6.87
CA LYS A 22 -67.72 33.52 6.36
C LYS A 22 -68.50 32.46 5.58
N THR A 23 -68.38 32.46 4.26
CA THR A 23 -68.88 31.39 3.40
C THR A 23 -68.04 30.14 3.66
N ILE A 24 -68.57 29.16 4.39
CA ILE A 24 -67.94 27.84 4.56
C ILE A 24 -68.21 27.06 3.27
N PHE A 25 -67.17 26.80 2.47
CA PHE A 25 -67.22 25.83 1.38
C PHE A 25 -67.17 24.42 2.01
N GLN A 26 -68.24 23.64 1.88
CA GLN A 26 -68.35 22.31 2.48
C GLN A 26 -67.93 21.25 1.46
N CYS A 27 -66.63 20.94 1.43
CA CYS A 27 -66.01 19.95 0.54
C CYS A 27 -65.41 18.74 1.30
N ASP A 28 -65.63 18.66 2.60
CA ASP A 28 -65.14 17.56 3.44
C ASP A 28 -65.79 16.23 3.04
N GLN A 29 -64.98 15.17 2.98
CA GLN A 29 -65.43 13.82 2.59
C GLN A 29 -64.93 12.78 3.58
N HIS A 30 -65.78 11.78 3.83
CA HIS A 30 -65.50 10.66 4.73
C HIS A 30 -65.65 9.35 3.97
N PHE A 31 -64.64 8.49 4.07
CA PHE A 31 -64.60 7.17 3.43
C PHE A 31 -64.33 6.11 4.48
N ASP A 32 -65.16 5.08 4.50
CA ASP A 32 -65.08 3.95 5.41
C ASP A 32 -65.22 2.62 4.64
N GLU A 33 -65.17 1.48 5.34
CA GLU A 33 -65.28 0.14 4.76
C GLU A 33 -66.44 -0.07 3.77
N SER A 34 -67.50 0.76 3.80
CA SER A 34 -68.59 0.69 2.81
C SER A 34 -68.13 1.00 1.38
N GLN A 35 -67.01 1.72 1.23
CA GLN A 35 -66.34 2.03 -0.03
C GLN A 35 -64.87 1.62 0.08
N PRO A 36 -64.51 0.36 -0.23
CA PRO A 36 -63.17 -0.17 0.00
C PRO A 36 -62.08 0.41 -0.92
N GLU A 37 -62.50 0.99 -2.05
CA GLU A 37 -61.65 1.71 -3.00
C GLU A 37 -62.45 2.83 -3.67
N GLY A 38 -61.75 3.86 -4.13
CA GLY A 38 -62.40 4.97 -4.82
C GLY A 38 -61.41 6.00 -5.34
N VAL A 39 -61.97 7.05 -5.93
CA VAL A 39 -61.22 8.18 -6.49
C VAL A 39 -61.68 9.45 -5.83
N ILE A 40 -60.74 10.27 -5.38
CA ILE A 40 -60.97 11.65 -4.95
C ILE A 40 -60.42 12.60 -5.99
N GLU A 41 -61.18 13.65 -6.26
CA GLU A 41 -60.83 14.69 -7.22
C GLU A 41 -60.83 16.05 -6.51
N PHE A 42 -60.10 16.99 -7.12
CA PHE A 42 -60.11 18.37 -6.69
C PHE A 42 -61.56 18.91 -6.67
N PRO A 43 -61.99 19.61 -5.61
CA PRO A 43 -63.36 20.10 -5.49
C PRO A 43 -63.74 20.99 -6.68
N SER A 44 -64.89 20.73 -7.29
CA SER A 44 -65.40 21.60 -8.35
C SER A 44 -65.78 22.96 -7.77
N LEU A 45 -65.11 24.03 -8.24
CA LEU A 45 -65.46 25.40 -7.89
C LEU A 45 -66.75 25.80 -8.63
N PRO A 46 -67.70 26.52 -7.99
CA PRO A 46 -68.92 26.94 -8.66
C PRO A 46 -68.60 27.86 -9.86
N LYS A 47 -69.05 27.50 -11.07
CA LYS A 47 -69.05 28.42 -12.21
C LYS A 47 -70.11 29.51 -11.94
N GLN A 48 -69.71 30.78 -11.94
CA GLN A 48 -70.63 31.90 -11.67
C GLN A 48 -71.69 31.99 -12.78
N LEU A 49 -72.98 32.02 -12.40
CA LEU A 49 -74.07 32.44 -13.30
C LEU A 49 -73.83 33.92 -13.67
N ALA A 50 -73.53 34.17 -14.94
CA ALA A 50 -73.48 35.52 -15.49
C ALA A 50 -74.90 36.12 -15.53
N LEU A 51 -75.25 36.91 -14.52
CA LEU A 51 -76.37 37.85 -14.59
C LEU A 51 -75.90 39.12 -15.29
N SER A 52 -76.54 39.39 -16.43
CA SER A 52 -76.36 40.58 -17.24
C SER A 52 -76.75 41.84 -16.48
N HIS A 53 -75.81 42.75 -16.23
CA HIS A 53 -75.99 44.20 -16.41
C HIS A 53 -74.63 44.90 -16.32
N GLY A 54 -74.41 45.86 -17.22
CA GLY A 54 -73.09 46.38 -17.53
C GLY A 54 -72.55 47.50 -16.63
N VAL A 55 -71.32 47.88 -17.04
CA VAL A 55 -70.56 49.09 -16.74
C VAL A 55 -69.60 49.04 -15.54
N ASN A 56 -68.34 49.31 -15.89
CA ASN A 56 -67.15 49.73 -15.14
C ASN A 56 -66.19 48.71 -14.51
N ASN A 57 -64.96 48.80 -15.04
CA ASN A 57 -63.64 48.39 -14.54
C ASN A 57 -63.53 48.03 -13.06
N SER A 58 -63.43 46.73 -12.80
CA SER A 58 -62.36 46.02 -12.11
C SER A 58 -62.87 44.59 -11.96
N LYS A 59 -62.17 43.58 -12.48
CA LYS A 59 -62.47 42.20 -12.06
C LYS A 59 -62.32 42.18 -10.54
N PRO A 60 -63.34 41.86 -9.74
CA PRO A 60 -63.08 41.52 -8.36
C PRO A 60 -62.27 40.22 -8.41
N GLU A 61 -60.99 40.27 -8.04
CA GLU A 61 -60.24 39.06 -7.68
C GLU A 61 -60.95 38.45 -6.49
N GLN A 62 -61.84 37.49 -6.77
CA GLN A 62 -62.58 36.78 -5.75
C GLN A 62 -61.65 35.72 -5.17
N GLN A 63 -61.04 36.04 -4.03
CA GLN A 63 -60.17 35.13 -3.28
C GLN A 63 -61.01 33.99 -2.69
N TYR A 64 -60.85 32.78 -3.22
CA TYR A 64 -61.45 31.57 -2.65
C TYR A 64 -60.45 30.98 -1.65
N ASN A 65 -60.73 31.13 -0.35
CA ASN A 65 -60.03 30.35 0.68
C ASN A 65 -60.75 29.01 0.81
N LEU A 66 -60.22 27.98 0.15
CA LEU A 66 -60.74 26.63 0.16
C LEU A 66 -59.94 25.78 1.14
N GLN A 67 -60.63 25.09 2.04
CA GLN A 67 -60.04 24.07 2.90
C GLN A 67 -60.97 22.86 2.90
N CYS A 68 -60.44 21.69 2.51
CA CYS A 68 -61.19 20.44 2.44
C CYS A 68 -60.44 19.34 3.18
N VAL A 69 -61.16 18.59 4.01
CA VAL A 69 -60.62 17.46 4.76
C VAL A 69 -61.22 16.15 4.24
N TYR A 70 -60.36 15.28 3.74
CA TYR A 70 -60.71 13.92 3.33
C TYR A 70 -60.24 12.96 4.42
N THR A 71 -61.18 12.24 5.04
CA THR A 71 -60.90 11.29 6.12
C THR A 71 -61.16 9.87 5.65
N PHE A 72 -60.12 9.03 5.70
CA PHE A 72 -60.17 7.62 5.33
C PHE A 72 -60.09 6.76 6.58
N VAL A 73 -61.06 5.88 6.80
CA VAL A 73 -61.14 4.97 7.94
C VAL A 73 -61.25 3.54 7.42
N ALA A 74 -60.10 2.89 7.28
CA ALA A 74 -60.02 1.49 6.92
C ALA A 74 -60.57 0.59 8.02
N GLY A 75 -60.82 -0.66 7.63
CA GLY A 75 -61.34 -1.68 8.49
C GLY A 75 -60.45 -2.19 9.60
N SER A 76 -60.99 -3.08 10.43
CA SER A 76 -60.18 -3.80 11.41
C SER A 76 -59.14 -4.67 10.67
N ARG A 77 -57.84 -4.46 10.96
CA ARG A 77 -56.71 -5.10 10.25
C ARG A 77 -56.53 -4.66 8.79
N GLN A 78 -56.97 -3.45 8.45
CA GLN A 78 -56.68 -2.82 7.17
C GLN A 78 -55.96 -1.48 7.37
N ARG A 79 -55.28 -1.04 6.31
CA ARG A 79 -54.59 0.24 6.20
C ARG A 79 -55.06 0.97 4.95
N VAL A 80 -54.91 2.30 4.94
CA VAL A 80 -55.25 3.15 3.81
C VAL A 80 -54.04 3.26 2.90
N ARG A 81 -54.21 2.95 1.62
CA ARG A 81 -53.26 3.26 0.55
C ARG A 81 -53.82 4.40 -0.29
N LEU A 82 -53.01 5.42 -0.54
CA LEU A 82 -53.34 6.61 -1.33
C LEU A 82 -52.28 6.83 -2.42
N GLU A 83 -52.72 7.06 -3.65
CA GLU A 83 -51.86 7.23 -4.82
C GLU A 83 -52.44 8.30 -5.76
N PHE A 84 -51.62 9.25 -6.18
CA PHE A 84 -52.05 10.34 -7.07
C PHE A 84 -51.72 9.98 -8.52
N ASP A 85 -52.70 10.06 -9.41
CA ASP A 85 -52.48 9.91 -10.85
C ASP A 85 -52.53 11.23 -11.62
N HIS A 86 -53.01 12.29 -10.98
CA HIS A 86 -52.88 13.66 -11.45
C HIS A 86 -52.55 14.58 -10.27
N PHE A 87 -51.59 15.50 -10.44
CA PHE A 87 -51.22 16.46 -9.40
C PHE A 87 -50.65 17.74 -10.01
N LEU A 88 -51.43 18.80 -10.00
CA LEU A 88 -51.04 20.13 -10.42
C LEU A 88 -51.65 21.16 -9.47
N LEU A 89 -50.85 21.64 -8.52
CA LEU A 89 -51.23 22.66 -7.55
C LEU A 89 -50.32 23.89 -7.68
N SER A 90 -50.83 25.06 -7.30
CA SER A 90 -50.09 26.31 -7.38
C SER A 90 -48.95 26.35 -6.36
N GLY A 91 -47.78 26.84 -6.78
CA GLY A 91 -46.61 26.98 -5.91
C GLY A 91 -45.40 26.20 -6.41
N SER A 92 -44.32 26.26 -5.64
CA SER A 92 -43.08 25.54 -5.95
C SER A 92 -42.58 24.81 -4.70
N SER A 93 -41.58 23.94 -4.88
CA SER A 93 -40.94 23.24 -3.76
C SER A 93 -40.34 24.20 -2.71
N GLU A 94 -40.05 25.45 -3.04
CA GLU A 94 -39.54 26.46 -2.10
C GLU A 94 -40.65 27.34 -1.50
N ASN A 95 -41.78 27.49 -2.20
CA ASN A 95 -42.88 28.34 -1.78
C ASN A 95 -44.21 27.58 -1.94
N CYS A 96 -44.56 26.82 -0.90
CA CYS A 96 -45.63 25.83 -0.88
C CYS A 96 -46.76 26.20 0.09
N ASP A 97 -47.05 27.49 0.22
CA ASP A 97 -47.98 28.02 1.23
C ASP A 97 -49.29 28.58 0.64
N ILE A 98 -49.37 28.68 -0.69
CA ILE A 98 -50.52 29.24 -1.42
C ILE A 98 -51.57 28.16 -1.66
N GLU A 99 -51.15 27.03 -2.21
CA GLU A 99 -52.01 25.89 -2.48
C GLU A 99 -51.23 24.59 -2.29
N TYR A 100 -51.71 23.74 -1.40
CA TYR A 100 -51.02 22.52 -1.03
C TYR A 100 -51.96 21.47 -0.47
N VAL A 101 -51.47 20.24 -0.45
CA VAL A 101 -52.08 19.10 0.23
C VAL A 101 -51.17 18.67 1.36
N ASP A 102 -51.70 18.67 2.59
CA ASP A 102 -51.08 18.09 3.77
C ASP A 102 -51.62 16.67 3.97
N ILE A 103 -50.73 15.67 4.09
CA ILE A 103 -51.11 14.27 4.30
C ILE A 103 -50.71 13.85 5.71
N TYR A 104 -51.67 13.33 6.47
CA TYR A 104 -51.48 12.79 7.82
C TYR A 104 -51.72 11.28 7.79
N SER A 105 -50.62 10.53 7.63
CA SER A 105 -50.63 9.05 7.50
C SER A 105 -50.42 8.29 8.82
N GLU A 106 -50.14 9.01 9.91
CA GLU A 106 -49.79 8.45 11.22
C GLU A 106 -50.92 8.58 12.26
N VAL A 107 -52.11 8.96 11.83
CA VAL A 107 -53.28 9.20 12.69
C VAL A 107 -53.71 7.91 13.40
N GLU A 108 -53.86 7.96 14.72
CA GLU A 108 -54.19 6.81 15.56
C GLU A 108 -55.69 6.56 15.69
N SER A 109 -56.48 7.63 15.75
CA SER A 109 -57.93 7.55 15.89
C SER A 109 -58.65 8.62 15.07
N VAL A 110 -59.94 8.39 14.80
CA VAL A 110 -60.75 9.31 14.00
C VAL A 110 -60.87 10.68 14.68
N ASP A 111 -60.97 10.69 16.00
CA ASP A 111 -61.16 11.88 16.84
C ASP A 111 -59.86 12.62 17.18
N GLU A 112 -58.70 12.12 16.74
CA GLU A 112 -57.41 12.77 16.98
C GLU A 112 -57.33 14.12 16.26
N ASP A 113 -56.86 15.13 16.99
CA ASP A 113 -56.63 16.47 16.45
C ASP A 113 -55.45 16.45 15.47
N ILE A 114 -55.69 16.93 14.26
CA ILE A 114 -54.72 17.01 13.16
C ILE A 114 -53.49 17.83 13.60
N LEU A 115 -53.67 18.81 14.49
CA LEU A 115 -52.57 19.63 15.05
C LEU A 115 -51.64 18.84 15.98
N SER A 116 -52.11 17.71 16.53
CA SER A 116 -51.33 16.83 17.39
C SER A 116 -50.69 15.65 16.65
N SER A 117 -51.17 15.37 15.43
CA SER A 117 -50.64 14.31 14.58
C SER A 117 -49.39 14.75 13.82
N ALA A 118 -48.47 13.81 13.57
CA ALA A 118 -47.30 14.07 12.73
C ALA A 118 -47.73 14.35 11.28
N LEU A 119 -47.23 15.45 10.71
CA LEU A 119 -47.42 15.78 9.30
C LEU A 119 -46.57 14.82 8.45
N GLY A 120 -47.21 14.00 7.64
CA GLY A 120 -46.55 13.06 6.73
C GLY A 120 -45.96 13.72 5.48
N GLY A 121 -46.34 14.97 5.21
CA GLY A 121 -45.73 15.84 4.20
C GLY A 121 -46.70 16.89 3.65
N ARG A 122 -46.14 17.98 3.12
CA ARG A 122 -46.84 19.07 2.42
C ARG A 122 -46.44 19.10 0.95
N TYR A 123 -47.41 19.01 0.05
CA TYR A 123 -47.20 18.86 -1.39
C TYR A 123 -47.90 19.94 -2.20
N CYS A 124 -47.22 20.51 -3.19
CA CYS A 124 -47.72 21.49 -4.15
C CYS A 124 -46.89 21.43 -5.44
N GLY A 125 -47.24 22.22 -6.45
CA GLY A 125 -46.55 22.21 -7.75
C GLY A 125 -47.01 21.04 -8.62
N THR A 126 -46.10 20.57 -9.48
CA THR A 126 -46.34 19.52 -10.49
C THR A 126 -45.89 18.12 -10.06
N VAL A 127 -45.14 18.01 -8.96
CA VAL A 127 -44.58 16.73 -8.49
C VAL A 127 -45.52 16.14 -7.44
N ALA A 128 -46.23 15.08 -7.84
CA ALA A 128 -47.07 14.33 -6.93
C ALA A 128 -46.25 13.65 -5.82
N PRO A 129 -46.80 13.52 -4.60
CA PRO A 129 -46.20 12.66 -3.58
C PRO A 129 -46.11 11.21 -4.08
N HIS A 130 -45.09 10.49 -3.63
CA HIS A 130 -45.05 9.03 -3.84
C HIS A 130 -46.22 8.36 -3.08
N VAL A 131 -46.53 7.10 -3.42
CA VAL A 131 -47.59 6.31 -2.77
C VAL A 131 -47.52 6.44 -1.24
N ARG A 132 -48.65 6.71 -0.59
CA ARG A 132 -48.76 6.80 0.87
C ARG A 132 -49.53 5.61 1.41
N ILE A 133 -48.99 4.98 2.44
CA ILE A 133 -49.66 3.91 3.18
C ILE A 133 -49.69 4.31 4.65
N SER A 134 -50.86 4.23 5.28
CA SER A 134 -51.00 4.56 6.69
C SER A 134 -50.36 3.50 7.60
N LEU A 135 -49.90 3.92 8.78
CA LEU A 135 -49.43 2.98 9.81
C LEU A 135 -50.57 2.21 10.47
N ARG A 136 -51.75 2.81 10.51
CA ARG A 136 -52.95 2.30 11.17
C ARG A 136 -54.15 2.43 10.23
N ARG A 137 -55.35 2.25 10.76
CA ARG A 137 -56.59 2.29 9.97
C ARG A 137 -57.00 3.69 9.49
N VAL A 138 -56.46 4.77 10.05
CA VAL A 138 -56.90 6.14 9.72
C VAL A 138 -55.84 6.88 8.91
N MET A 139 -56.27 7.61 7.88
CA MET A 139 -55.47 8.59 7.16
C MET A 139 -56.32 9.85 6.92
N LYS A 140 -55.73 11.04 7.07
CA LYS A 140 -56.39 12.31 6.74
C LYS A 140 -55.59 13.05 5.67
N LEU A 141 -56.29 13.62 4.70
CA LEU A 141 -55.72 14.50 3.68
C LEU A 141 -56.40 15.87 3.79
N VAL A 142 -55.62 16.94 3.88
CA VAL A 142 -56.11 18.30 3.99
C VAL A 142 -55.65 19.10 2.78
N LEU A 143 -56.59 19.46 1.90
CA LEU A 143 -56.35 20.42 0.83
C LEU A 143 -56.53 21.82 1.40
N HIS A 144 -55.58 22.70 1.14
CA HIS A 144 -55.69 24.12 1.41
C HIS A 144 -55.31 24.91 0.15
N SER A 145 -56.22 25.77 -0.34
CA SER A 145 -55.99 26.62 -1.50
C SER A 145 -56.43 28.06 -1.22
N ARG A 146 -55.54 29.01 -1.56
CA ARG A 146 -55.83 30.45 -1.62
C ARG A 146 -55.59 31.02 -3.02
N SER A 147 -55.39 30.14 -4.01
CA SER A 147 -55.05 30.52 -5.38
C SER A 147 -56.25 31.15 -6.10
N THR A 148 -55.96 32.12 -6.97
CA THR A 148 -56.97 32.81 -7.79
C THR A 148 -56.94 32.37 -9.26
N ASN A 149 -55.93 31.59 -9.66
CA ASN A 149 -55.71 31.15 -11.02
C ASN A 149 -55.86 29.62 -11.10
N HIS A 150 -57.01 29.17 -11.61
CA HIS A 150 -57.25 27.78 -11.96
C HIS A 150 -57.38 27.69 -13.47
N GLU A 151 -56.28 27.38 -14.15
CA GLU A 151 -56.31 27.04 -15.58
C GLU A 151 -57.07 25.73 -15.82
N ASP A 152 -57.48 25.46 -17.06
CA ASP A 152 -58.03 24.16 -17.41
C ASP A 152 -56.96 23.06 -17.16
N ASN A 153 -57.32 22.00 -16.43
CA ASN A 153 -56.45 20.91 -15.95
C ASN A 153 -55.71 21.16 -14.60
N HIS A 154 -56.08 22.19 -13.85
CA HIS A 154 -55.57 22.43 -12.48
C HIS A 154 -56.24 21.53 -11.42
N GLY A 155 -55.48 21.06 -10.43
CA GLY A 155 -55.97 20.25 -9.31
C GLY A 155 -55.28 18.88 -9.18
N PHE A 156 -55.83 18.01 -8.34
CA PHE A 156 -55.34 16.64 -8.18
C PHE A 156 -56.45 15.61 -8.39
N ARG A 157 -56.03 14.39 -8.74
CA ARG A 157 -56.84 13.19 -8.73
C ARG A 157 -56.06 12.08 -8.05
N ALA A 158 -56.66 11.46 -7.04
CA ALA A 158 -56.03 10.43 -6.25
C ALA A 158 -56.94 9.22 -6.06
N LYS A 159 -56.36 8.03 -6.11
CA LYS A 159 -57.00 6.76 -5.83
C LYS A 159 -56.70 6.34 -4.39
N TYR A 160 -57.73 5.93 -3.67
CA TYR A 160 -57.57 5.32 -2.35
C TYR A 160 -58.05 3.87 -2.37
N SER A 161 -57.46 3.04 -1.50
CA SER A 161 -57.88 1.65 -1.27
C SER A 161 -57.57 1.21 0.16
N PHE A 162 -58.39 0.31 0.71
CA PHE A 162 -58.11 -0.33 1.99
C PHE A 162 -57.43 -1.67 1.79
N ILE A 163 -56.17 -1.74 2.19
CA ILE A 163 -55.31 -2.90 2.00
C ILE A 163 -55.18 -3.71 3.31
N PRO A 164 -55.04 -5.03 3.24
CA PRO A 164 -54.75 -5.86 4.42
C PRO A 164 -53.45 -5.43 5.13
N GLU A 165 -53.46 -5.46 6.47
CA GLU A 165 -52.29 -5.16 7.31
C GLU A 165 -51.32 -6.35 7.49
N ASP A 166 -51.78 -7.57 7.20
CA ASP A 166 -51.08 -8.84 7.44
C ASP A 166 -49.61 -8.84 6.99
N LYS A 167 -49.31 -8.31 5.80
CA LYS A 167 -47.93 -8.25 5.28
C LYS A 167 -46.99 -7.34 6.09
N PHE A 168 -47.51 -6.42 6.90
CA PHE A 168 -46.71 -5.52 7.74
C PHE A 168 -46.47 -6.07 9.15
N ILE A 169 -47.09 -7.20 9.49
CA ILE A 169 -46.87 -7.91 10.75
C ILE A 169 -45.80 -8.97 10.50
N ALA A 170 -44.54 -8.65 10.81
CA ALA A 170 -43.41 -9.52 10.49
C ALA A 170 -43.26 -10.72 11.45
N GLY A 171 -43.84 -10.65 12.65
CA GLY A 171 -43.72 -11.66 13.70
C GLY A 171 -44.49 -11.27 14.96
N GLU A 172 -44.05 -11.74 16.12
CA GLU A 172 -44.69 -11.40 17.40
C GLU A 172 -44.38 -9.95 17.81
N PRO A 173 -45.40 -9.11 18.07
CA PRO A 173 -45.19 -7.69 18.38
C PRO A 173 -44.59 -7.50 19.79
N VAL A 174 -43.63 -6.58 19.93
CA VAL A 174 -42.96 -6.29 21.20
C VAL A 174 -43.55 -5.06 21.89
N GLY A 175 -44.17 -5.27 23.06
CA GLY A 175 -44.45 -4.21 24.05
C GLY A 175 -45.27 -3.01 23.54
N GLY A 176 -46.22 -3.24 22.64
CA GLY A 176 -47.08 -2.18 22.08
C GLY A 176 -46.36 -1.17 21.17
N LYS A 177 -45.10 -1.42 20.80
CA LYS A 177 -44.34 -0.57 19.87
C LYS A 177 -44.83 -0.77 18.43
N LYS A 178 -44.89 0.34 17.67
CA LYS A 178 -45.58 0.46 16.36
C LYS A 178 -45.06 -0.49 15.25
N CYS A 179 -43.79 -0.90 15.30
CA CYS A 179 -43.14 -1.69 14.24
C CYS A 179 -41.98 -2.57 14.76
N SER A 180 -42.11 -3.09 15.99
CA SER A 180 -41.09 -3.94 16.61
C SER A 180 -41.57 -5.38 16.73
N PHE A 181 -40.80 -6.32 16.17
CA PHE A 181 -41.20 -7.73 16.09
C PHE A 181 -40.08 -8.69 16.51
N ILE A 182 -40.48 -9.82 17.09
CA ILE A 182 -39.63 -11.01 17.25
C ILE A 182 -40.03 -12.00 16.16
N ILE A 183 -39.04 -12.49 15.42
CA ILE A 183 -39.19 -13.45 14.33
C ILE A 183 -38.42 -14.71 14.74
N ASP A 184 -39.15 -15.76 15.10
CA ASP A 184 -38.57 -17.02 15.56
C ASP A 184 -38.61 -18.08 14.45
N SER A 185 -37.52 -18.83 14.32
CA SER A 185 -37.43 -19.91 13.35
C SER A 185 -38.32 -21.11 13.70
N SER A 186 -38.89 -21.16 14.92
CA SER A 186 -39.96 -22.10 15.28
C SER A 186 -41.25 -21.85 14.51
N ASP A 187 -41.56 -20.59 14.22
CA ASP A 187 -42.81 -20.20 13.59
C ASP A 187 -42.68 -20.24 12.07
N ARG A 188 -41.57 -19.69 11.55
CA ARG A 188 -41.34 -19.59 10.11
C ARG A 188 -39.84 -19.59 9.77
N LYS A 189 -39.43 -20.52 8.91
CA LYS A 189 -38.03 -20.63 8.44
C LYS A 189 -37.64 -19.64 7.35
N ILE A 190 -38.57 -19.27 6.47
CA ILE A 190 -38.32 -18.36 5.34
C ILE A 190 -39.47 -17.37 5.26
N GLY A 191 -39.19 -16.08 5.14
CA GLY A 191 -40.24 -15.08 4.98
C GLY A 191 -39.75 -13.77 4.38
N THR A 192 -40.68 -12.84 4.22
CA THR A 192 -40.42 -11.50 3.68
C THR A 192 -40.84 -10.47 4.70
N LEU A 193 -40.00 -9.47 4.89
CA LEU A 193 -40.18 -8.37 5.81
C LEU A 193 -40.24 -7.07 5.03
N TYR A 194 -41.21 -6.24 5.39
CA TYR A 194 -41.43 -4.92 4.80
C TYR A 194 -41.18 -3.87 5.86
N SER A 195 -40.49 -2.79 5.49
CA SER A 195 -40.54 -1.57 6.29
C SER A 195 -41.99 -1.09 6.44
N PRO A 196 -42.35 -0.35 7.51
CA PRO A 196 -43.73 -0.26 8.00
C PRO A 196 -44.79 0.25 7.02
N THR A 197 -44.41 0.94 5.95
CA THR A 197 -45.32 1.49 4.94
C THR A 197 -44.91 1.17 3.50
N TYR A 198 -43.94 0.27 3.28
CA TYR A 198 -43.46 -0.09 1.94
C TYR A 198 -44.60 -0.62 1.03
N PRO A 199 -44.66 -0.24 -0.27
CA PRO A 199 -43.71 0.59 -1.03
C PRO A 199 -43.97 2.11 -0.92
N GLY A 200 -44.77 2.53 0.05
CA GLY A 200 -45.00 3.94 0.34
C GLY A 200 -43.93 4.54 1.24
N THR A 201 -43.89 5.87 1.30
CA THR A 201 -42.89 6.59 2.08
C THR A 201 -43.00 6.26 3.57
N TYR A 202 -41.86 6.03 4.22
CA TYR A 202 -41.83 5.72 5.65
C TYR A 202 -42.01 6.95 6.53
N PRO A 203 -42.66 6.80 7.70
CA PRO A 203 -42.77 7.82 8.74
C PRO A 203 -41.45 8.38 9.25
N HIS A 204 -41.46 9.64 9.64
CA HIS A 204 -40.34 10.32 10.28
C HIS A 204 -40.25 9.98 11.78
N ASN A 205 -39.07 10.15 12.39
CA ASN A 205 -38.85 9.95 13.85
C ASN A 205 -39.31 8.58 14.38
N MET A 206 -39.19 7.54 13.57
CA MET A 206 -39.63 6.19 13.89
C MET A 206 -38.44 5.31 14.29
N HIS A 207 -38.68 4.42 15.24
CA HIS A 207 -37.73 3.39 15.66
C HIS A 207 -38.40 2.01 15.59
N CYS A 208 -37.96 1.19 14.63
CA CYS A 208 -38.39 -0.18 14.47
C CYS A 208 -37.25 -1.13 14.83
N SER A 209 -37.60 -2.25 15.48
CA SER A 209 -36.63 -3.25 15.91
C SER A 209 -37.11 -4.66 15.56
N TYR A 210 -36.33 -5.39 14.79
CA TYR A 210 -36.65 -6.75 14.36
C TYR A 210 -35.61 -7.70 14.95
N LEU A 211 -36.02 -8.51 15.94
CA LEU A 211 -35.15 -9.51 16.57
C LEU A 211 -35.40 -10.87 15.92
N MET A 212 -34.40 -11.38 15.22
CA MET A 212 -34.44 -12.66 14.54
C MET A 212 -33.77 -13.73 15.41
N LYS A 213 -34.49 -14.81 15.72
CA LYS A 213 -34.03 -15.92 16.55
C LYS A 213 -34.03 -17.21 15.74
N ALA A 214 -32.85 -17.76 15.52
CA ALA A 214 -32.65 -19.03 14.86
C ALA A 214 -32.50 -20.18 15.87
N GLY A 215 -32.84 -21.38 15.42
CA GLY A 215 -32.65 -22.61 16.16
C GLY A 215 -31.17 -22.96 16.33
N ARG A 216 -30.90 -23.99 17.11
CA ARG A 216 -29.52 -24.43 17.37
C ARG A 216 -28.85 -24.90 16.07
N GLY A 217 -27.70 -24.30 15.75
CA GLY A 217 -26.93 -24.62 14.54
C GLY A 217 -27.44 -23.94 13.26
N GLU A 218 -28.52 -23.17 13.33
CA GLU A 218 -29.01 -22.35 12.23
C GLU A 218 -28.30 -21.00 12.20
N ARG A 219 -28.04 -20.51 10.99
CA ARG A 219 -27.66 -19.12 10.72
C ARG A 219 -28.77 -18.42 9.94
N ILE A 220 -28.69 -17.10 9.88
CA ILE A 220 -29.72 -16.22 9.33
C ILE A 220 -29.15 -15.54 8.09
N ARG A 221 -29.83 -15.69 6.95
CA ARG A 221 -29.56 -14.93 5.73
C ARG A 221 -30.62 -13.84 5.57
N LEU A 222 -30.18 -12.65 5.21
CA LEU A 222 -31.01 -11.50 4.84
C LEU A 222 -30.69 -11.11 3.41
N PHE A 223 -31.72 -10.92 2.59
CA PHE A 223 -31.59 -10.51 1.20
C PHE A 223 -32.52 -9.34 0.91
N PHE A 224 -31.95 -8.13 0.78
CA PHE A 224 -32.69 -6.92 0.49
C PHE A 224 -32.93 -6.81 -1.02
N THR A 225 -34.18 -6.98 -1.43
CA THR A 225 -34.60 -6.94 -2.84
C THR A 225 -34.80 -5.51 -3.35
N ASP A 226 -35.26 -4.60 -2.49
CA ASP A 226 -35.32 -3.15 -2.72
C ASP A 226 -34.95 -2.43 -1.42
N PHE A 227 -34.14 -1.38 -1.55
CA PHE A 227 -33.63 -0.62 -0.41
C PHE A 227 -33.44 0.84 -0.82
N ASP A 228 -34.27 1.69 -0.23
CA ASP A 228 -34.33 3.13 -0.47
C ASP A 228 -34.56 3.85 0.85
N ILE A 229 -33.46 4.23 1.49
CA ILE A 229 -33.42 5.00 2.74
C ILE A 229 -32.71 6.33 2.47
N PHE A 230 -33.09 7.40 3.16
CA PHE A 230 -32.47 8.70 2.97
C PHE A 230 -30.96 8.64 3.24
N PHE A 231 -30.14 8.96 2.23
CA PHE A 231 -28.67 8.82 2.31
C PHE A 231 -28.07 9.70 3.40
N GLY A 232 -28.40 10.99 3.40
CA GLY A 232 -28.02 11.92 4.46
C GLY A 232 -26.50 12.14 4.69
N GLY A 233 -25.62 11.41 4.01
CA GLY A 233 -24.16 11.52 4.11
C GLY A 233 -23.47 10.19 4.40
N GLU A 234 -22.14 10.20 4.35
CA GLU A 234 -21.32 9.04 4.71
C GLU A 234 -21.59 8.59 6.15
N HIS A 235 -21.59 7.28 6.40
CA HIS A 235 -21.92 6.65 7.70
C HIS A 235 -23.38 6.79 8.17
N CYS A 236 -24.27 7.27 7.30
CA CYS A 236 -25.72 7.34 7.54
C CYS A 236 -26.08 8.06 8.86
N PRO A 237 -25.78 9.38 8.97
CA PRO A 237 -25.98 10.12 10.21
C PRO A 237 -27.45 10.38 10.56
N TYR A 238 -28.34 10.26 9.57
CA TYR A 238 -29.79 10.45 9.71
C TYR A 238 -30.49 9.09 9.73
N ASP A 239 -31.19 8.77 8.65
CA ASP A 239 -31.97 7.56 8.53
C ASP A 239 -31.04 6.37 8.23
N SER A 240 -31.27 5.26 8.89
CA SER A 240 -30.40 4.09 8.74
C SER A 240 -31.08 2.79 9.11
N VAL A 241 -30.65 1.73 8.43
CA VAL A 241 -30.85 0.35 8.85
C VAL A 241 -29.53 -0.17 9.40
N THR A 242 -29.52 -0.52 10.69
CA THR A 242 -28.36 -1.08 11.38
C THR A 242 -28.62 -2.54 11.71
N ILE A 243 -27.72 -3.42 11.28
CA ILE A 243 -27.79 -4.87 11.47
C ILE A 243 -26.72 -5.27 12.47
N PHE A 244 -27.14 -5.87 13.59
CA PHE A 244 -26.27 -6.33 14.67
C PHE A 244 -26.20 -7.86 14.68
N ASP A 245 -24.99 -8.38 14.85
CA ASP A 245 -24.66 -9.80 14.91
C ASP A 245 -24.93 -10.37 16.31
N GLY A 246 -26.19 -10.32 16.73
CA GLY A 246 -26.63 -10.83 18.02
C GLY A 246 -27.96 -10.23 18.47
N PRO A 247 -28.44 -10.61 19.67
CA PRO A 247 -29.79 -10.25 20.11
C PRO A 247 -29.90 -8.84 20.72
N THR A 248 -28.79 -8.11 20.87
CA THR A 248 -28.78 -6.81 21.57
C THR A 248 -28.03 -5.73 20.80
N PRO A 249 -28.29 -4.44 21.06
CA PRO A 249 -27.54 -3.34 20.45
C PRO A 249 -26.06 -3.26 20.89
N ALA A 250 -25.67 -4.01 21.92
CA ALA A 250 -24.27 -4.14 22.34
C ALA A 250 -23.48 -5.16 21.50
N SER A 251 -24.17 -5.96 20.69
CA SER A 251 -23.55 -6.92 19.78
C SER A 251 -22.81 -6.19 18.63
N PRO A 252 -21.79 -6.82 18.02
CA PRO A 252 -21.07 -6.22 16.90
C PRO A 252 -22.00 -5.84 15.75
N ILE A 253 -21.77 -4.67 15.14
CA ILE A 253 -22.51 -4.25 13.94
C ILE A 253 -21.94 -5.00 12.74
N ILE A 254 -22.82 -5.66 11.97
CA ILE A 254 -22.48 -6.22 10.66
C ILE A 254 -22.41 -5.09 9.63
N ARG A 255 -23.47 -4.28 9.58
CA ARG A 255 -23.58 -3.17 8.63
C ARG A 255 -24.54 -2.09 9.13
N LYS A 256 -24.25 -0.84 8.79
CA LYS A 256 -25.17 0.30 8.90
C LYS A 256 -25.29 0.93 7.52
N VAL A 257 -26.50 0.96 6.98
CA VAL A 257 -26.76 1.33 5.59
C VAL A 257 -27.88 2.34 5.43
N CYS A 258 -27.76 3.14 4.37
CA CYS A 258 -28.68 4.18 3.91
C CYS A 258 -28.41 4.43 2.42
N GLY A 259 -29.21 5.31 1.81
CA GLY A 259 -29.18 5.56 0.37
C GLY A 259 -29.87 4.45 -0.42
N LEU A 260 -29.68 4.49 -1.73
CA LEU A 260 -30.12 3.44 -2.65
C LEU A 260 -29.08 2.31 -2.65
N GLN A 261 -29.52 1.10 -2.34
CA GLN A 261 -28.69 -0.11 -2.37
C GLN A 261 -29.36 -1.14 -3.27
N GLN A 262 -28.58 -1.85 -4.09
CA GLN A 262 -29.09 -2.92 -4.96
C GLN A 262 -28.64 -4.28 -4.44
N ARG A 263 -29.59 -5.23 -4.33
CA ARG A 263 -29.36 -6.66 -4.05
C ARG A 263 -28.34 -6.92 -2.93
N MET A 264 -28.59 -6.34 -1.76
CA MET A 264 -27.69 -6.51 -0.61
C MET A 264 -27.99 -7.81 0.13
N GLU A 265 -26.95 -8.59 0.38
CA GLU A 265 -27.04 -9.86 1.10
C GLU A 265 -26.21 -9.83 2.38
N VAL A 266 -26.75 -10.38 3.48
CA VAL A 266 -26.10 -10.38 4.80
C VAL A 266 -26.35 -11.70 5.51
N TYR A 267 -25.30 -12.28 6.10
CA TYR A 267 -25.36 -13.48 6.93
C TYR A 267 -24.99 -13.19 8.39
N SER A 268 -25.73 -13.76 9.33
CA SER A 268 -25.35 -13.76 10.76
C SER A 268 -24.16 -14.68 11.00
N MET A 269 -23.36 -14.42 12.03
CA MET A 269 -22.34 -15.36 12.51
C MET A 269 -22.96 -16.45 13.39
N GLY A 270 -23.89 -16.05 14.26
CA GLY A 270 -24.59 -16.94 15.19
C GLY A 270 -26.06 -17.16 14.85
N ASN A 271 -26.81 -17.64 15.85
CA ASN A 271 -28.24 -17.96 15.75
C ASN A 271 -29.16 -16.79 16.13
N SER A 272 -28.66 -15.57 16.22
CA SER A 272 -29.47 -14.39 16.55
C SER A 272 -28.94 -13.16 15.83
N LEU A 273 -29.86 -12.31 15.39
CA LEU A 273 -29.57 -11.10 14.67
C LEU A 273 -30.61 -10.04 15.03
N LEU A 274 -30.17 -8.79 15.21
CA LEU A 274 -31.06 -7.67 15.52
C LEU A 274 -30.95 -6.61 14.43
N ILE A 275 -32.09 -6.16 13.92
CA ILE A 275 -32.17 -5.09 12.91
C ILE A 275 -32.85 -3.89 13.54
N HIS A 276 -32.21 -2.73 13.50
CA HIS A 276 -32.81 -1.46 13.85
C HIS A 276 -33.02 -0.63 12.60
N PHE A 277 -34.25 -0.16 12.39
CA PHE A 277 -34.55 0.85 11.40
C PHE A 277 -34.93 2.15 12.11
N ASN A 278 -34.08 3.16 11.96
CA ASN A 278 -34.20 4.46 12.60
C ASN A 278 -34.43 5.53 11.54
N THR A 279 -35.46 6.34 11.72
CA THR A 279 -35.76 7.48 10.86
C THR A 279 -35.76 8.76 11.69
N THR A 280 -35.40 9.86 11.05
CA THR A 280 -35.30 11.21 11.62
C THR A 280 -36.25 12.13 10.85
N HIS A 281 -36.05 13.45 10.94
CA HIS A 281 -36.80 14.47 10.18
C HIS A 281 -35.92 15.06 9.06
N PRO A 282 -35.56 14.31 8.01
CA PRO A 282 -34.73 14.86 6.93
C PRO A 282 -35.52 15.86 6.06
N ALA A 283 -34.77 16.67 5.30
CA ALA A 283 -35.33 17.59 4.31
C ALA A 283 -36.12 16.84 3.21
N LYS A 284 -37.14 17.52 2.65
CA LYS A 284 -38.11 17.08 1.62
C LYS A 284 -37.61 15.92 0.72
N SER A 285 -37.77 14.69 1.18
CA SER A 285 -37.52 13.48 0.39
C SER A 285 -38.55 12.41 0.75
N ASP A 286 -38.98 11.63 -0.25
CA ASP A 286 -40.04 10.62 -0.12
C ASP A 286 -39.51 9.18 -0.39
N PRO A 287 -38.46 8.71 0.31
CA PRO A 287 -37.86 7.39 0.08
C PRO A 287 -38.83 6.25 0.42
N ARG A 288 -38.76 5.15 -0.34
CA ARG A 288 -39.77 4.06 -0.32
C ARG A 288 -39.60 3.05 0.82
N GLY A 289 -38.47 3.07 1.52
CA GLY A 289 -38.15 2.09 2.55
C GLY A 289 -37.44 0.87 2.00
N PHE A 290 -37.66 -0.29 2.59
CA PHE A 290 -37.06 -1.55 2.14
C PHE A 290 -38.01 -2.73 2.21
N ILE A 291 -37.69 -3.73 1.39
CA ILE A 291 -38.22 -5.10 1.43
C ILE A 291 -37.03 -6.06 1.51
N MET A 292 -37.15 -7.05 2.39
CA MET A 292 -36.08 -7.98 2.69
C MET A 292 -36.64 -9.39 2.88
N ASP A 293 -36.08 -10.34 2.14
CA ASP A 293 -36.32 -11.76 2.37
C ASP A 293 -35.34 -12.28 3.43
N TYR A 294 -35.80 -13.18 4.28
CA TYR A 294 -34.97 -13.82 5.30
C TYR A 294 -35.11 -15.34 5.27
N GLU A 295 -34.04 -16.01 5.67
CA GLU A 295 -33.99 -17.47 5.80
C GLU A 295 -33.20 -17.88 7.03
N PHE A 296 -33.79 -18.78 7.83
CA PHE A 296 -33.14 -19.53 8.89
C PHE A 296 -32.77 -20.91 8.37
N SER A 297 -31.49 -21.24 8.33
CA SER A 297 -31.05 -22.52 7.77
C SER A 297 -29.78 -23.06 8.40
N THR A 298 -29.69 -24.39 8.47
CA THR A 298 -28.47 -25.13 8.81
C THR A 298 -27.58 -25.39 7.58
N ARG A 299 -28.03 -25.02 6.37
CA ARG A 299 -27.28 -25.26 5.13
C ARG A 299 -26.10 -24.31 4.94
N PHE A 300 -26.16 -23.14 5.57
CA PHE A 300 -25.10 -22.14 5.52
C PHE A 300 -23.83 -22.66 6.21
N VAL A 301 -22.68 -22.18 5.76
CA VAL A 301 -21.37 -22.64 6.23
C VAL A 301 -21.24 -22.56 7.76
N ASN A 302 -20.72 -23.61 8.39
CA ASN A 302 -20.37 -23.58 9.80
C ASN A 302 -19.02 -22.89 10.00
N ILE A 303 -19.05 -21.64 10.47
CA ILE A 303 -17.85 -20.80 10.66
C ILE A 303 -16.87 -21.39 11.67
N ASP A 304 -17.36 -21.98 12.76
CA ASP A 304 -16.49 -22.57 13.80
C ASP A 304 -15.67 -23.76 13.24
N LYS A 305 -16.27 -24.59 12.38
CA LYS A 305 -15.59 -25.69 11.68
C LYS A 305 -14.59 -25.15 10.66
N LEU A 306 -14.96 -24.11 9.89
CA LEU A 306 -14.13 -23.51 8.84
C LEU A 306 -12.85 -22.86 9.39
N LEU A 307 -12.95 -22.08 10.46
CA LEU A 307 -11.80 -21.35 11.02
C LEU A 307 -10.84 -22.25 11.82
N ASN A 308 -11.30 -23.43 12.24
CA ASN A 308 -10.55 -24.40 13.06
C ASN A 308 -9.85 -23.79 14.30
N LYS A 309 -10.41 -22.69 14.84
CA LYS A 309 -9.89 -21.93 15.99
C LYS A 309 -8.42 -21.50 15.87
N GLN A 310 -7.93 -21.29 14.65
CA GLN A 310 -6.56 -20.81 14.42
C GLN A 310 -6.45 -19.32 14.78
N ARG A 311 -5.36 -18.95 15.47
CA ARG A 311 -5.03 -17.54 15.70
C ARG A 311 -4.57 -16.91 14.38
N GLY A 312 -5.05 -15.70 14.07
CA GLY A 312 -4.76 -15.02 12.80
C GLY A 312 -5.75 -15.33 11.68
N VAL A 313 -6.64 -16.31 11.85
CA VAL A 313 -7.69 -16.66 10.88
C VAL A 313 -9.04 -16.22 11.43
N THR A 314 -9.70 -15.27 10.77
CA THR A 314 -10.94 -14.64 11.24
C THR A 314 -12.00 -14.59 10.15
N HIS A 315 -13.28 -14.76 10.51
CA HIS A 315 -14.40 -14.59 9.58
C HIS A 315 -14.73 -13.10 9.36
N ILE A 316 -15.11 -12.74 8.14
CA ILE A 316 -15.59 -11.39 7.80
C ILE A 316 -17.10 -11.34 8.07
N ARG A 317 -17.50 -10.60 9.11
CA ARG A 317 -18.91 -10.50 9.53
C ARG A 317 -19.82 -10.04 8.39
N GLY A 318 -20.98 -10.67 8.28
CA GLY A 318 -21.97 -10.38 7.24
C GLY A 318 -21.86 -11.25 6.00
N THR A 319 -20.79 -12.02 5.84
CA THR A 319 -20.60 -12.91 4.68
C THR A 319 -20.93 -14.36 5.07
N GLU A 320 -21.23 -15.20 4.07
CA GLU A 320 -21.50 -16.61 4.35
C GLU A 320 -20.24 -17.32 4.87
N CYS A 321 -19.07 -17.08 4.28
CA CYS A 321 -17.85 -17.81 4.61
C CYS A 321 -16.53 -17.08 4.26
N ASP A 322 -16.53 -15.77 4.04
CA ASP A 322 -15.29 -15.06 3.74
C ASP A 322 -14.37 -15.05 4.97
N VAL A 323 -13.09 -15.31 4.73
CA VAL A 323 -12.07 -15.46 5.76
C VAL A 323 -10.95 -14.46 5.51
N ARG A 324 -10.48 -13.83 6.58
CA ARG A 324 -9.26 -13.02 6.61
C ARG A 324 -8.19 -13.79 7.37
N VAL A 325 -7.06 -14.03 6.70
CA VAL A 325 -5.87 -14.71 7.24
C VAL A 325 -4.78 -13.67 7.40
N GLU A 326 -4.29 -13.46 8.62
CA GLU A 326 -3.28 -12.45 8.93
C GLU A 326 -2.05 -13.11 9.54
N SER A 327 -0.87 -12.76 9.01
CA SER A 327 0.42 -13.17 9.58
C SER A 327 0.54 -12.71 11.03
N ASN A 328 0.86 -13.65 11.92
CA ASN A 328 1.11 -13.40 13.34
C ASN A 328 2.60 -13.53 13.72
N ARG A 329 3.52 -13.49 12.73
CA ARG A 329 4.96 -13.84 12.87
C ARG A 329 5.24 -15.32 13.16
N GLU A 330 4.23 -16.19 13.20
CA GLU A 330 4.38 -17.66 13.19
C GLU A 330 4.05 -18.17 11.78
N THR A 331 4.95 -18.97 11.20
CA THR A 331 5.14 -18.96 9.73
C THR A 331 4.23 -19.88 8.91
N PHE A 332 3.12 -20.40 9.43
CA PHE A 332 2.13 -21.05 8.56
C PHE A 332 0.70 -21.07 9.13
N HIS A 333 -0.28 -21.00 8.23
CA HIS A 333 -1.70 -21.26 8.51
C HIS A 333 -2.24 -22.33 7.58
N THR A 334 -3.33 -22.97 7.99
CA THR A 334 -4.02 -23.94 7.14
C THR A 334 -5.44 -23.47 6.88
N ILE A 335 -5.83 -23.37 5.62
CA ILE A 335 -7.20 -23.07 5.18
C ILE A 335 -7.78 -24.28 4.45
N SER A 336 -9.11 -24.37 4.42
CA SER A 336 -9.81 -25.45 3.73
C SER A 336 -11.16 -24.99 3.22
N SER A 337 -11.73 -25.70 2.24
CA SER A 337 -13.11 -25.47 1.81
C SER A 337 -14.09 -25.71 2.96
N PRO A 338 -15.31 -25.12 2.91
CA PRO A 338 -16.37 -25.48 3.84
C PRO A 338 -16.61 -26.99 3.89
N ASN A 339 -16.90 -27.50 5.09
CA ASN A 339 -17.13 -28.92 5.39
C ASN A 339 -15.98 -29.90 5.15
N TYR A 340 -14.81 -29.47 4.65
CA TYR A 340 -13.65 -30.35 4.42
C TYR A 340 -13.38 -31.29 5.61
N PRO A 341 -13.11 -32.59 5.39
CA PRO A 341 -12.87 -33.28 4.10
C PRO A 341 -14.14 -33.77 3.38
N GLU A 342 -15.32 -33.34 3.83
CA GLU A 342 -16.61 -33.67 3.23
C GLU A 342 -16.97 -32.67 2.11
N VAL A 343 -18.02 -32.98 1.35
CA VAL A 343 -18.48 -32.14 0.23
C VAL A 343 -18.89 -30.75 0.73
N TYR A 344 -18.37 -29.73 0.05
CA TYR A 344 -18.72 -28.32 0.26
C TYR A 344 -20.18 -28.03 -0.15
N PRO A 345 -20.83 -26.98 0.37
CA PRO A 345 -22.20 -26.59 -0.01
C PRO A 345 -22.27 -25.98 -1.42
N ALA A 346 -23.45 -26.10 -2.05
CA ALA A 346 -23.80 -25.48 -3.32
C ALA A 346 -24.26 -24.03 -3.14
N ASN A 347 -24.13 -23.23 -4.20
CA ASN A 347 -24.42 -21.79 -4.23
C ASN A 347 -23.67 -21.00 -3.15
N THR A 348 -22.40 -21.35 -2.97
CA THR A 348 -21.54 -20.77 -1.93
C THR A 348 -20.27 -20.24 -2.55
N THR A 349 -19.94 -18.99 -2.22
CA THR A 349 -18.69 -18.34 -2.60
C THR A 349 -17.98 -17.87 -1.33
N CYS A 350 -16.75 -18.34 -1.11
CA CYS A 350 -15.91 -17.98 0.02
C CYS A 350 -14.64 -17.31 -0.47
N THR A 351 -14.40 -16.08 -0.03
CA THR A 351 -13.18 -15.32 -0.32
C THR A 351 -12.22 -15.39 0.86
N TYR A 352 -11.00 -15.85 0.61
CA TYR A 352 -9.88 -15.91 1.55
C TYR A 352 -8.94 -14.75 1.25
N ILE A 353 -8.95 -13.74 2.12
CA ILE A 353 -8.09 -12.55 2.03
C ILE A 353 -6.87 -12.78 2.91
N ILE A 354 -5.70 -12.96 2.30
CA ILE A 354 -4.47 -13.35 2.97
C ILE A 354 -3.53 -12.14 3.07
N HIS A 355 -3.20 -11.74 4.28
CA HIS A 355 -2.36 -10.58 4.60
C HIS A 355 -1.08 -11.02 5.32
N GLY A 356 0.04 -10.90 4.62
CA GLY A 356 1.37 -10.85 5.21
C GLY A 356 1.62 -9.52 5.91
N LEU A 357 2.68 -9.46 6.71
CA LEU A 357 3.11 -8.23 7.34
C LEU A 357 3.55 -7.20 6.30
N GLN A 358 3.02 -5.99 6.44
CA GLN A 358 3.35 -4.84 5.62
C GLN A 358 3.60 -3.63 6.53
N GLY A 359 4.85 -3.19 6.59
CA GLY A 359 5.25 -2.01 7.33
C GLY A 359 6.69 -1.61 7.03
N GLU A 360 7.18 -0.61 7.76
CA GLU A 360 8.56 -0.13 7.60
C GLU A 360 9.60 -1.17 8.03
N GLN A 361 9.25 -2.05 8.96
CA GLN A 361 10.18 -3.03 9.55
C GLN A 361 9.94 -4.46 9.06
N ASN A 362 8.77 -4.74 8.49
CA ASN A 362 8.39 -6.10 8.08
C ASN A 362 7.71 -6.01 6.73
N LEU A 363 8.22 -6.75 5.75
CA LEU A 363 7.59 -6.95 4.46
C LEU A 363 7.61 -8.44 4.19
N GLU A 364 6.44 -9.04 4.02
CA GLU A 364 6.29 -10.46 3.72
C GLU A 364 5.71 -10.67 2.32
N LYS A 365 5.93 -11.86 1.79
CA LYS A 365 5.21 -12.46 0.67
C LYS A 365 4.42 -13.64 1.19
N VAL A 366 3.28 -13.87 0.56
CA VAL A 366 2.38 -14.99 0.80
C VAL A 366 2.76 -16.11 -0.14
N ILE A 367 2.92 -17.31 0.41
CA ILE A 367 3.14 -18.54 -0.35
C ILE A 367 1.97 -19.47 -0.04
N LEU A 368 1.21 -19.86 -1.06
CA LEU A 368 0.07 -20.76 -0.95
C LEU A 368 0.39 -22.10 -1.61
N THR A 369 0.23 -23.19 -0.87
CA THR A 369 0.45 -24.56 -1.36
C THR A 369 -0.74 -25.43 -0.99
N PHE A 370 -1.31 -26.16 -1.95
CA PHE A 370 -2.40 -27.10 -1.70
C PHE A 370 -1.86 -28.43 -1.20
N ASP A 371 -2.28 -28.86 0.00
CA ASP A 371 -2.06 -30.22 0.50
C ASP A 371 -2.88 -31.21 -0.34
N SER A 372 -4.12 -30.82 -0.70
CA SER A 372 -5.05 -31.59 -1.52
C SER A 372 -6.12 -30.70 -2.12
N ILE A 373 -6.62 -31.04 -3.31
CA ILE A 373 -7.73 -30.37 -3.97
C ILE A 373 -8.56 -31.37 -4.80
N ALA A 374 -9.87 -31.31 -4.62
CA ALA A 374 -10.90 -32.10 -5.27
C ALA A 374 -12.18 -31.26 -5.33
N VAL A 375 -12.16 -30.24 -6.20
CA VAL A 375 -13.28 -29.29 -6.40
C VAL A 375 -13.90 -29.59 -7.76
N LEU A 376 -14.92 -30.45 -7.77
CA LEU A 376 -15.44 -31.10 -8.97
C LEU A 376 -16.43 -30.21 -9.72
N SER A 377 -16.25 -30.07 -11.04
CA SER A 377 -17.13 -29.28 -11.90
C SER A 377 -17.90 -30.13 -12.93
N PHE A 378 -19.09 -29.68 -13.34
CA PHE A 378 -19.90 -30.18 -14.44
C PHE A 378 -19.51 -29.50 -15.75
N ASP A 379 -18.50 -30.01 -16.46
CA ASP A 379 -18.58 -30.22 -17.91
C ASP A 379 -17.37 -31.01 -18.42
N THR A 380 -17.58 -31.71 -19.53
CA THR A 380 -16.67 -32.66 -20.15
C THR A 380 -15.58 -31.98 -20.97
N SER A 381 -14.36 -31.92 -20.44
CA SER A 381 -13.17 -32.13 -21.27
C SER A 381 -12.42 -33.35 -20.72
N PRO A 382 -12.21 -34.42 -21.51
CA PRO A 382 -11.50 -35.58 -21.04
C PRO A 382 -10.06 -35.21 -20.67
N ALA A 383 -9.56 -35.82 -19.60
CA ALA A 383 -8.19 -35.78 -19.11
C ALA A 383 -7.17 -36.42 -20.09
N THR A 384 -7.17 -35.96 -21.34
CA THR A 384 -6.21 -36.28 -22.40
C THR A 384 -6.02 -35.04 -23.28
N ALA A 385 -5.56 -33.95 -22.68
CA ALA A 385 -4.76 -32.96 -23.40
C ALA A 385 -3.28 -33.32 -23.21
N PRO A 386 -2.41 -33.20 -24.24
CA PRO A 386 -0.96 -33.36 -24.09
C PRO A 386 -0.42 -32.38 -23.04
N PRO A 387 0.80 -32.58 -22.50
CA PRO A 387 1.42 -31.69 -21.51
C PRO A 387 1.91 -30.37 -22.14
N SER A 388 1.02 -29.69 -22.87
CA SER A 388 1.27 -28.44 -23.58
C SER A 388 0.02 -27.57 -23.71
N ALA A 389 -0.99 -27.72 -22.84
CA ALA A 389 -2.13 -26.81 -22.80
C ALA A 389 -1.77 -25.60 -21.93
N ASP A 390 -1.87 -24.40 -22.51
CA ASP A 390 -1.79 -23.14 -21.79
C ASP A 390 -2.75 -23.17 -20.58
N ILE A 391 -2.24 -22.71 -19.44
CA ILE A 391 -2.96 -22.67 -18.14
C ILE A 391 -4.20 -21.76 -18.20
N ASP A 392 -4.33 -20.96 -19.26
CA ASP A 392 -5.32 -19.88 -19.39
C ASP A 392 -6.73 -20.33 -19.81
N ASP A 393 -6.96 -21.59 -20.18
CA ASP A 393 -8.25 -22.06 -20.76
C ASP A 393 -8.95 -23.17 -19.95
N ILE A 394 -8.75 -23.26 -18.62
CA ILE A 394 -9.53 -24.19 -17.77
C ILE A 394 -10.87 -23.56 -17.39
N ALA A 395 -11.95 -24.02 -18.04
CA ALA A 395 -13.32 -23.63 -17.68
C ALA A 395 -13.85 -24.49 -16.52
N CYS A 396 -14.10 -23.85 -15.37
CA CYS A 396 -14.66 -24.48 -14.18
C CYS A 396 -16.06 -23.91 -13.87
N PRO A 397 -17.10 -24.23 -14.66
CA PRO A 397 -18.40 -23.53 -14.63
C PRO A 397 -19.23 -23.71 -13.36
N SER A 398 -18.96 -24.75 -12.55
CA SER A 398 -19.82 -25.10 -11.42
C SER A 398 -19.14 -25.22 -10.06
N ALA A 399 -17.83 -25.48 -10.03
CA ALA A 399 -17.04 -25.32 -8.82
C ALA A 399 -15.58 -25.01 -9.17
N TRP A 400 -14.97 -24.06 -8.47
CA TRP A 400 -13.64 -23.57 -8.78
C TRP A 400 -12.92 -23.02 -7.56
N VAL A 401 -11.59 -22.95 -7.67
CA VAL A 401 -10.70 -22.19 -6.81
C VAL A 401 -9.92 -21.22 -7.68
N GLY A 402 -10.21 -19.93 -7.56
CA GLY A 402 -9.48 -18.85 -8.20
C GLY A 402 -8.43 -18.24 -7.27
N ILE A 403 -7.25 -17.94 -7.77
CA ILE A 403 -6.14 -17.33 -7.02
C ILE A 403 -5.75 -16.04 -7.72
N ALA A 404 -5.80 -14.92 -6.98
CA ALA A 404 -5.35 -13.61 -7.40
C ALA A 404 -4.07 -13.23 -6.65
N ILE A 405 -2.99 -13.14 -7.42
CA ILE A 405 -1.61 -12.85 -7.05
C ILE A 405 -1.28 -11.38 -7.32
N GLY A 406 -1.68 -10.87 -8.50
CA GLY A 406 -1.38 -9.51 -8.92
C GLY A 406 -2.36 -8.47 -8.35
N GLU A 407 -1.89 -7.23 -8.13
CA GLU A 407 -2.72 -6.17 -7.52
C GLU A 407 -3.98 -5.85 -8.34
N GLY A 408 -3.91 -5.92 -9.67
CA GLY A 408 -5.06 -5.71 -10.56
C GLY A 408 -6.16 -6.75 -10.36
N ASN A 409 -5.80 -8.04 -10.43
CA ASN A 409 -6.74 -9.14 -10.25
C ASN A 409 -7.29 -9.19 -8.82
N MET A 410 -6.48 -8.90 -7.81
CA MET A 410 -6.96 -8.78 -6.43
C MET A 410 -8.04 -7.70 -6.29
N LYS A 411 -7.85 -6.53 -6.91
CA LYS A 411 -8.88 -5.47 -6.91
C LYS A 411 -10.16 -5.89 -7.61
N ALA A 412 -10.06 -6.60 -8.74
CA ALA A 412 -11.21 -7.09 -9.50
C ALA A 412 -12.03 -8.11 -8.69
N VAL A 413 -11.38 -9.07 -8.03
CA VAL A 413 -12.05 -10.06 -7.16
C VAL A 413 -12.75 -9.36 -5.98
N MET A 414 -12.15 -8.29 -5.44
CA MET A 414 -12.72 -7.54 -4.31
C MET A 414 -13.79 -6.51 -4.71
N SER A 415 -13.92 -6.14 -5.98
CA SER A 415 -14.86 -5.09 -6.44
C SER A 415 -16.29 -5.57 -6.65
N SER A 416 -16.60 -6.86 -6.42
CA SER A 416 -17.95 -7.45 -6.56
C SER A 416 -18.61 -7.25 -7.93
N THR A 417 -17.82 -6.97 -8.97
CA THR A 417 -18.27 -6.93 -10.37
C THR A 417 -18.40 -8.36 -10.90
N ASP A 418 -19.40 -8.63 -11.74
CA ASP A 418 -19.77 -9.99 -12.19
C ASP A 418 -18.64 -10.77 -12.91
N ASP A 419 -17.54 -10.10 -13.28
CA ASP A 419 -16.36 -10.71 -13.90
C ASP A 419 -15.15 -10.67 -12.94
N SER A 420 -15.07 -11.65 -12.04
CA SER A 420 -13.85 -11.85 -11.24
C SER A 420 -12.76 -12.51 -12.09
N THR A 421 -11.64 -11.82 -12.32
CA THR A 421 -10.47 -12.36 -13.03
C THR A 421 -9.44 -12.90 -12.04
N PHE A 422 -8.95 -14.11 -12.30
CA PHE A 422 -7.93 -14.77 -11.48
C PHE A 422 -6.64 -14.98 -12.28
N ASP A 423 -5.50 -14.98 -11.61
CA ASP A 423 -4.21 -15.35 -12.21
C ASP A 423 -4.13 -16.87 -12.42
N VAL A 424 -4.80 -17.65 -11.57
CA VAL A 424 -4.88 -19.10 -11.66
C VAL A 424 -6.27 -19.57 -11.28
N THR A 425 -6.85 -20.48 -12.07
CA THR A 425 -8.12 -21.15 -11.76
C THR A 425 -7.90 -22.66 -11.69
N LEU A 426 -8.34 -23.28 -10.60
CA LEU A 426 -8.22 -24.72 -10.35
C LEU A 426 -9.60 -25.35 -10.13
N CYS A 427 -9.79 -26.55 -10.67
CA CYS A 427 -10.89 -27.44 -10.34
C CYS A 427 -10.44 -28.90 -10.57
N GLU A 428 -11.37 -29.83 -10.41
CA GLU A 428 -11.16 -31.28 -10.41
C GLU A 428 -10.26 -31.79 -9.28
N ARG A 429 -10.02 -33.10 -9.31
CA ARG A 429 -9.10 -33.78 -8.39
C ARG A 429 -7.68 -33.73 -8.95
N ILE A 430 -6.80 -32.97 -8.30
CA ILE A 430 -5.40 -32.88 -8.71
C ILE A 430 -4.58 -33.98 -8.01
N PRO A 431 -3.80 -34.79 -8.74
CA PRO A 431 -2.98 -35.85 -8.16
C PRO A 431 -1.93 -35.32 -7.17
N PRO A 432 -1.57 -36.09 -6.13
CA PRO A 432 -0.44 -35.76 -5.27
C PRO A 432 0.84 -35.58 -6.08
N ASN A 433 1.67 -34.60 -5.69
CA ASN A 433 2.92 -34.20 -6.38
C ASN A 433 2.75 -33.51 -7.75
N SER A 434 1.54 -33.15 -8.16
CA SER A 434 1.35 -32.30 -9.33
C SER A 434 1.90 -30.89 -9.08
N PRO A 435 2.58 -30.25 -10.06
CA PRO A 435 3.02 -28.85 -9.94
C PRO A 435 1.84 -27.87 -9.83
N LEU A 436 0.62 -28.30 -10.18
CA LEU A 436 -0.62 -27.52 -10.02
C LEU A 436 -1.05 -27.37 -8.54
N LEU A 437 -0.36 -28.00 -7.60
CA LEU A 437 -0.60 -27.79 -6.17
C LEU A 437 0.17 -26.58 -5.61
N GLY A 438 0.90 -25.85 -6.44
CA GLY A 438 1.74 -24.72 -6.04
C GLY A 438 3.21 -25.12 -5.86
N PRO A 439 4.04 -24.26 -5.22
CA PRO A 439 3.64 -23.06 -4.49
C PRO A 439 3.27 -21.88 -5.40
N TYR A 440 2.19 -21.18 -5.04
CA TYR A 440 1.82 -19.88 -5.60
C TYR A 440 2.39 -18.78 -4.73
N ILE A 441 3.14 -17.84 -5.32
CA ILE A 441 3.87 -16.80 -4.58
C ILE A 441 3.29 -15.44 -4.95
N SER A 442 2.91 -14.65 -3.95
CA SER A 442 2.41 -13.29 -4.19
C SER A 442 3.50 -12.32 -4.62
N GLU A 443 3.12 -11.29 -5.39
CA GLU A 443 4.04 -10.20 -5.76
C GLU A 443 4.38 -9.29 -4.58
N GLY A 444 3.47 -9.19 -3.61
CA GLY A 444 3.62 -8.36 -2.40
C GLY A 444 3.05 -9.04 -1.16
N PRO A 445 2.65 -8.27 -0.12
CA PRO A 445 2.21 -8.82 1.16
C PRO A 445 0.75 -9.30 1.17
N ARG A 446 0.08 -9.33 0.02
CA ARG A 446 -1.32 -9.74 -0.06
C ARG A 446 -1.52 -10.76 -1.16
N MET A 447 -2.47 -11.66 -0.92
CA MET A 447 -2.99 -12.61 -1.89
C MET A 447 -4.48 -12.77 -1.62
N VAL A 448 -5.29 -12.92 -2.66
CA VAL A 448 -6.72 -13.23 -2.51
C VAL A 448 -6.99 -14.55 -3.21
N MET A 449 -7.66 -15.46 -2.52
CA MET A 449 -8.15 -16.72 -3.10
C MET A 449 -9.67 -16.75 -2.97
N GLN A 450 -10.38 -17.20 -3.99
CA GLN A 450 -11.82 -17.37 -3.95
C GLN A 450 -12.18 -18.82 -4.29
N PHE A 451 -13.03 -19.40 -3.47
CA PHE A 451 -13.69 -20.67 -3.75
C PHE A 451 -15.14 -20.38 -4.15
N GLY A 452 -15.63 -20.98 -5.23
CA GLY A 452 -17.01 -20.88 -5.65
C GLY A 452 -17.61 -22.24 -5.98
N SER A 453 -18.89 -22.43 -5.69
CA SER A 453 -19.69 -23.58 -6.09
C SER A 453 -21.11 -23.16 -6.40
N THR A 454 -21.64 -23.53 -7.56
CA THR A 454 -23.06 -23.41 -7.91
C THR A 454 -23.81 -24.70 -7.59
N GLU A 455 -23.17 -25.85 -7.79
CA GLU A 455 -23.72 -27.18 -7.53
C GLU A 455 -22.69 -28.09 -6.82
N THR A 456 -23.19 -29.07 -6.07
CA THR A 456 -22.35 -30.06 -5.37
C THR A 456 -22.25 -31.35 -6.18
N ARG A 457 -21.03 -31.88 -6.32
CA ARG A 457 -20.76 -33.19 -6.91
C ARG A 457 -19.87 -34.02 -5.97
N ASP A 458 -20.16 -35.31 -5.91
CA ASP A 458 -19.42 -36.28 -5.10
C ASP A 458 -18.99 -37.45 -6.01
N ASP A 459 -17.68 -37.73 -6.05
CA ASP A 459 -17.10 -38.86 -6.78
C ASP A 459 -16.99 -40.15 -5.92
N ASN A 460 -17.52 -40.12 -4.70
CA ASN A 460 -17.37 -41.12 -3.64
C ASN A 460 -15.92 -41.35 -3.20
N ILE A 461 -15.01 -40.42 -3.47
CA ILE A 461 -13.59 -40.50 -3.10
C ILE A 461 -13.26 -39.39 -2.10
N SER A 462 -12.86 -39.75 -0.88
CA SER A 462 -12.42 -38.79 0.13
C SER A 462 -10.91 -38.52 0.03
N PRO A 463 -10.43 -37.28 0.27
CA PRO A 463 -11.17 -36.08 0.64
C PRO A 463 -11.79 -35.34 -0.56
N ILE A 464 -12.86 -34.59 -0.33
CA ILE A 464 -13.52 -33.68 -1.29
C ILE A 464 -13.37 -32.24 -0.79
N GLY A 465 -13.23 -31.30 -1.71
CA GLY A 465 -12.86 -29.92 -1.42
C GLY A 465 -11.36 -29.70 -1.43
N PHE A 466 -10.86 -28.71 -0.70
CA PHE A 466 -9.43 -28.43 -0.65
C PHE A 466 -8.94 -28.23 0.78
N LYS A 467 -7.64 -28.47 0.96
CA LYS A 467 -6.86 -28.05 2.11
C LYS A 467 -5.56 -27.47 1.62
N ALA A 468 -5.22 -26.27 2.07
CA ALA A 468 -4.03 -25.55 1.66
C ALA A 468 -3.30 -24.98 2.87
N THR A 469 -1.98 -24.92 2.73
CA THR A 469 -1.05 -24.34 3.67
C THR A 469 -0.59 -22.98 3.13
N ILE A 470 -0.66 -21.96 3.97
CA ILE A 470 -0.20 -20.61 3.71
C ILE A 470 1.07 -20.41 4.52
N GLU A 471 2.17 -20.02 3.88
CA GLU A 471 3.40 -19.60 4.53
C GLU A 471 3.64 -18.12 4.26
N PHE A 472 4.13 -17.40 5.27
CA PHE A 472 4.59 -16.03 5.11
C PHE A 472 6.11 -16.02 5.10
N LYS A 473 6.69 -15.47 4.03
CA LYS A 473 8.13 -15.36 3.85
C LYS A 473 8.56 -13.90 3.86
N THR A 474 9.59 -13.57 4.63
CA THR A 474 10.13 -12.22 4.64
C THR A 474 10.70 -11.88 3.26
N ASP A 475 10.25 -10.76 2.68
CA ASP A 475 10.75 -10.23 1.42
C ASP A 475 11.82 -9.17 1.68
N PHE A 476 13.08 -9.59 1.58
CA PHE A 476 14.22 -8.70 1.71
C PHE A 476 14.44 -7.86 0.44
N GLY A 477 13.76 -8.10 -0.68
CA GLY A 477 13.99 -7.35 -1.92
C GLY A 477 15.41 -7.52 -2.47
N VAL A 478 16.00 -8.71 -2.32
CA VAL A 478 17.34 -9.07 -2.82
C VAL A 478 17.18 -10.14 -3.91
N THR A 479 17.87 -9.96 -5.03
CA THR A 479 17.70 -10.76 -6.27
C THR A 479 18.46 -12.09 -6.28
N GLY A 480 19.31 -12.36 -5.29
CA GLY A 480 20.13 -13.57 -5.24
C GLY A 480 19.35 -14.84 -4.90
N GLU A 481 19.99 -15.99 -5.08
CA GLU A 481 19.42 -17.28 -4.70
C GLU A 481 19.36 -17.39 -3.16
N SER A 482 18.16 -17.54 -2.60
CA SER A 482 17.93 -17.68 -1.15
C SER A 482 18.53 -18.99 -0.62
N LEU A 483 19.44 -18.93 0.36
CA LEU A 483 20.09 -20.10 0.96
C LEU A 483 19.53 -20.52 2.34
N GLY A 484 18.76 -19.66 2.98
CA GLY A 484 18.20 -19.90 4.32
C GLY A 484 16.72 -20.30 4.31
N THR A 485 16.17 -20.48 5.50
CA THR A 485 14.71 -20.56 5.72
C THR A 485 14.04 -19.23 5.35
N SER A 486 12.69 -19.18 5.36
CA SER A 486 11.90 -18.00 4.97
C SER A 486 12.27 -16.69 5.70
N ASN A 487 12.90 -16.77 6.88
CA ASN A 487 13.27 -15.62 7.71
C ASN A 487 14.78 -15.36 7.77
N GLU A 488 15.61 -16.15 7.09
CA GLU A 488 17.05 -15.96 7.08
C GLU A 488 17.50 -15.17 5.85
N CYS A 489 18.07 -13.98 6.08
CA CYS A 489 18.60 -13.13 5.02
C CYS A 489 19.95 -13.65 4.51
N LYS A 490 19.94 -14.66 3.64
CA LYS A 490 21.15 -15.29 3.09
C LYS A 490 20.99 -15.51 1.59
N PHE A 491 21.88 -14.92 0.79
CA PHE A 491 21.75 -14.91 -0.68
C PHE A 491 23.05 -15.32 -1.38
N ARG A 492 22.94 -16.20 -2.36
CA ARG A 492 24.06 -16.67 -3.19
C ARG A 492 24.02 -16.09 -4.59
N PHE A 493 25.20 -15.74 -5.08
CA PHE A 493 25.45 -15.16 -6.40
C PHE A 493 26.59 -15.92 -7.09
N THR A 494 26.31 -16.49 -8.26
CA THR A 494 27.25 -17.29 -9.06
C THR A 494 27.42 -16.75 -10.50
N SER A 495 26.60 -15.77 -10.89
CA SER A 495 26.66 -15.10 -12.18
C SER A 495 27.98 -14.37 -12.39
N SER A 496 28.46 -14.22 -13.64
CA SER A 496 29.73 -13.52 -13.90
C SER A 496 29.67 -12.03 -13.56
N THR A 497 28.50 -11.41 -13.62
CA THR A 497 28.26 -10.03 -13.21
C THR A 497 26.90 -9.95 -12.54
N GLY A 498 26.71 -8.97 -11.68
CA GLY A 498 25.42 -8.73 -11.03
C GLY A 498 25.48 -7.62 -10.00
N PHE A 499 24.39 -7.46 -9.27
CA PHE A 499 24.31 -6.54 -8.15
C PHE A 499 23.56 -7.19 -6.99
N PHE A 500 23.78 -6.64 -5.79
CA PHE A 500 23.00 -6.93 -4.60
C PHE A 500 22.83 -5.65 -3.79
N ASN A 501 21.89 -5.65 -2.87
CA ASN A 501 21.53 -4.47 -2.10
C ASN A 501 21.21 -4.82 -0.65
N SER A 502 21.23 -3.80 0.21
CA SER A 502 20.64 -3.88 1.53
C SER A 502 19.15 -4.25 1.41
N PRO A 503 18.57 -4.91 2.41
CA PRO A 503 17.16 -5.25 2.38
C PRO A 503 16.26 -4.05 2.11
N ARG A 504 15.25 -4.25 1.25
CA ARG A 504 14.21 -3.27 0.87
C ARG A 504 14.70 -2.04 0.09
N TYR A 505 15.96 -2.01 -0.33
CA TYR A 505 16.49 -0.93 -1.17
C TYR A 505 15.57 -0.66 -2.39
N PRO A 506 15.22 0.61 -2.71
CA PRO A 506 15.80 1.86 -2.21
C PRO A 506 15.16 2.42 -0.92
N ALA A 507 14.19 1.71 -0.34
CA ALA A 507 13.64 2.09 0.97
C ALA A 507 14.63 1.78 2.09
N ASN A 508 14.33 2.32 3.28
CA ASN A 508 15.15 2.09 4.47
C ASN A 508 15.18 0.60 4.84
N TYR A 509 16.36 0.10 5.19
CA TYR A 509 16.52 -1.28 5.64
C TYR A 509 15.86 -1.52 7.00
N PRO A 510 15.41 -2.74 7.33
CA PRO A 510 14.86 -3.03 8.64
C PRO A 510 15.92 -3.03 9.76
N LEU A 511 15.45 -2.80 10.99
CA LEU A 511 16.23 -2.96 12.22
C LEU A 511 16.49 -4.44 12.50
N ASP A 512 17.42 -4.72 13.41
CA ASP A 512 17.77 -6.07 13.90
C ASP A 512 18.03 -7.09 12.78
N THR A 513 18.59 -6.62 11.66
CA THR A 513 18.73 -7.43 10.44
C THR A 513 20.16 -7.90 10.28
N ASN A 514 20.34 -9.20 10.01
CA ASN A 514 21.64 -9.79 9.68
C ASN A 514 21.55 -10.48 8.33
N CYS A 515 22.17 -9.86 7.31
CA CYS A 515 22.14 -10.30 5.93
C CYS A 515 23.52 -10.73 5.44
N THR A 516 23.61 -11.96 4.91
CA THR A 516 24.85 -12.50 4.36
C THR A 516 24.73 -12.73 2.86
N TYR A 517 25.67 -12.18 2.09
CA TYR A 517 25.78 -12.32 0.65
C TYR A 517 27.01 -13.17 0.31
N TYR A 518 26.79 -14.23 -0.46
CA TYR A 518 27.79 -15.20 -0.88
C TYR A 518 28.08 -14.98 -2.36
N ILE A 519 29.21 -14.37 -2.69
CA ILE A 519 29.64 -14.17 -4.07
C ILE A 519 30.66 -15.26 -4.38
N VAL A 520 30.28 -16.22 -5.22
CA VAL A 520 31.02 -17.47 -5.43
C VAL A 520 31.52 -17.54 -6.87
N GLY A 521 32.83 -17.42 -7.03
CA GLY A 521 33.54 -17.65 -8.28
C GLY A 521 34.08 -19.07 -8.39
N GLN A 522 34.62 -19.41 -9.57
CA GLN A 522 35.31 -20.69 -9.79
C GLN A 522 36.83 -20.55 -9.51
N PRO A 523 37.55 -21.66 -9.25
CA PRO A 523 39.01 -21.62 -9.19
C PRO A 523 39.63 -20.96 -10.42
N GLY A 524 40.58 -20.04 -10.20
CA GLY A 524 41.17 -19.21 -11.26
C GLY A 524 40.35 -17.97 -11.63
N LYS A 525 39.29 -17.66 -10.87
CA LYS A 525 38.56 -16.39 -10.93
C LYS A 525 38.84 -15.52 -9.71
N GLU A 526 38.73 -14.21 -9.89
CA GLU A 526 38.74 -13.21 -8.82
C GLU A 526 37.43 -12.41 -8.87
N ILE A 527 37.08 -11.79 -7.75
CA ILE A 527 35.84 -11.01 -7.62
C ILE A 527 36.21 -9.55 -7.44
N LEU A 528 35.73 -8.69 -8.34
CA LEU A 528 35.73 -7.24 -8.18
C LEU A 528 34.37 -6.82 -7.58
N LEU A 529 34.40 -6.00 -6.54
CA LEU A 529 33.24 -5.44 -5.85
C LEU A 529 33.35 -3.91 -5.79
N HIS A 530 32.29 -3.20 -6.12
CA HIS A 530 32.19 -1.74 -5.96
C HIS A 530 30.75 -1.32 -5.67
N PHE A 531 30.56 -0.10 -5.15
CA PHE A 531 29.26 0.38 -4.67
C PHE A 531 28.74 1.54 -5.53
N GLU A 532 27.45 1.50 -5.83
CA GLU A 532 26.72 2.58 -6.51
C GLU A 532 26.09 3.55 -5.51
N GLN A 533 25.63 3.01 -4.37
CA GLN A 533 25.00 3.75 -3.29
C GLN A 533 25.46 3.14 -1.96
N PHE A 534 25.70 3.99 -0.97
CA PHE A 534 26.05 3.55 0.38
C PHE A 534 25.67 4.64 1.41
N ALA A 535 24.78 4.30 2.33
CA ALA A 535 24.41 5.12 3.47
C ALA A 535 23.83 4.22 4.56
N LEU A 536 24.57 4.05 5.65
CA LEU A 536 24.13 3.33 6.85
C LEU A 536 23.86 4.31 8.00
N SER A 537 23.06 3.89 8.97
CA SER A 537 22.79 4.64 10.19
C SER A 537 23.94 4.47 11.19
N GLY A 538 24.29 5.54 11.88
CA GLY A 538 25.34 5.53 12.89
C GLY A 538 26.28 6.73 12.76
N ASN A 539 27.18 6.84 13.73
CA ASN A 539 28.29 7.80 13.70
C ASN A 539 29.54 7.16 13.10
N THR A 540 30.47 8.01 12.66
CA THR A 540 31.80 7.62 12.17
C THR A 540 32.78 7.22 13.29
N ASP A 541 32.37 7.26 14.56
CA ASP A 541 33.17 6.80 15.69
C ASP A 541 33.19 5.25 15.75
N ASN A 542 34.26 4.66 16.30
CA ASN A 542 34.60 3.22 16.33
C ASN A 542 33.52 2.22 16.83
N ASN A 543 32.32 2.68 17.20
CA ASN A 543 31.20 1.84 17.60
C ASN A 543 30.08 1.91 16.54
N CYS A 544 30.32 1.32 15.37
CA CYS A 544 29.32 1.20 14.32
C CYS A 544 28.14 0.35 14.83
N ASN A 545 26.97 0.96 15.02
CA ASN A 545 25.73 0.22 15.33
C ASN A 545 25.27 -0.60 14.12
N ASP A 546 25.25 0.03 12.95
CA ASP A 546 25.00 -0.63 11.68
C ASP A 546 26.30 -0.68 10.88
N TYR A 547 26.62 -1.83 10.31
CA TYR A 547 27.86 -2.00 9.57
C TYR A 547 27.77 -3.02 8.45
N LEU A 548 28.70 -2.89 7.50
CA LEU A 548 28.94 -3.83 6.41
C LEU A 548 30.37 -4.36 6.51
N ASP A 549 30.52 -5.66 6.77
CA ASP A 549 31.82 -6.34 6.71
C ASP A 549 32.02 -7.00 5.35
N VAL A 550 33.22 -6.87 4.79
CA VAL A 550 33.64 -7.56 3.57
C VAL A 550 34.76 -8.55 3.91
N TYR A 551 34.60 -9.81 3.55
CA TYR A 551 35.53 -10.90 3.82
C TYR A 551 36.05 -11.53 2.52
N ASP A 552 37.35 -11.81 2.49
CA ASP A 552 37.92 -12.83 1.61
C ASP A 552 37.64 -14.21 2.21
N VAL A 553 37.25 -15.19 1.39
CA VAL A 553 36.95 -16.54 1.84
C VAL A 553 37.93 -17.53 1.22
N PHE A 554 38.80 -18.10 2.06
CA PHE A 554 39.75 -19.13 1.63
C PHE A 554 39.19 -20.51 1.96
N VAL A 555 38.97 -21.32 0.93
CA VAL A 555 38.48 -22.69 1.10
C VAL A 555 39.67 -23.66 1.12
N LYS A 556 39.96 -24.25 2.28
CA LYS A 556 41.01 -25.28 2.46
C LYS A 556 40.39 -26.57 2.96
N ASN A 557 40.57 -27.68 2.22
CA ASN A 557 40.03 -29.01 2.57
C ASN A 557 38.51 -29.00 2.88
N GLY A 558 37.74 -28.19 2.15
CA GLY A 558 36.29 -28.04 2.38
C GLY A 558 35.90 -27.23 3.61
N LYS A 559 36.86 -26.60 4.32
CA LYS A 559 36.60 -25.65 5.41
C LYS A 559 36.86 -24.23 4.92
N GLU A 560 35.94 -23.33 5.26
CA GLU A 560 36.06 -21.90 4.99
C GLU A 560 36.87 -21.21 6.08
N GLU A 561 37.85 -20.42 5.66
CA GLU A 561 38.61 -19.49 6.50
C GLU A 561 38.27 -18.06 6.03
N LEU A 562 37.52 -17.32 6.85
CA LEU A 562 37.15 -15.94 6.55
C LEU A 562 38.24 -14.98 7.03
N ARG A 563 38.71 -14.11 6.14
CA ARG A 563 39.59 -13.00 6.48
C ARG A 563 38.87 -11.68 6.22
N ARG A 564 38.55 -10.93 7.29
CA ARG A 564 37.91 -9.61 7.13
C ARG A 564 38.87 -8.68 6.41
N LYS A 565 38.42 -8.12 5.29
CA LYS A 565 39.13 -7.05 4.58
C LYS A 565 38.90 -5.74 5.30
N GLU A 566 37.63 -5.37 5.47
CA GLU A 566 37.24 -4.07 5.99
C GLU A 566 35.84 -4.09 6.61
N ARG A 567 35.58 -3.10 7.46
CA ARG A 567 34.25 -2.77 8.01
C ARG A 567 33.86 -1.35 7.62
N TYR A 568 32.67 -1.18 7.06
CA TYR A 568 32.12 0.13 6.67
C TYR A 568 30.88 0.48 7.48
N CYS A 569 30.68 1.75 7.84
CA CYS A 569 29.48 2.23 8.53
C CYS A 569 29.19 3.71 8.24
N ALA A 570 28.04 4.22 8.70
CA ALA A 570 27.61 5.60 8.48
C ALA A 570 27.68 6.00 6.98
N ASP A 571 28.38 7.09 6.68
CA ASP A 571 28.60 7.66 5.35
C ASP A 571 29.99 7.35 4.76
N THR A 572 30.76 6.43 5.36
CA THR A 572 32.07 5.99 4.84
C THR A 572 31.89 5.16 3.58
N PHE A 573 31.77 5.82 2.43
CA PHE A 573 31.43 5.16 1.18
C PHE A 573 32.60 4.26 0.71
N PRO A 574 32.40 2.93 0.58
CA PRO A 574 33.47 1.98 0.29
C PRO A 574 34.15 2.20 -1.06
N GLY A 575 35.48 2.12 -1.09
CA GLY A 575 36.22 2.04 -2.35
C GLY A 575 36.14 0.68 -3.04
N PRO A 576 36.43 0.61 -4.37
CA PRO A 576 36.44 -0.64 -5.11
C PRO A 576 37.40 -1.65 -4.48
N SER A 577 37.00 -2.92 -4.45
CA SER A 577 37.68 -4.00 -3.74
C SER A 577 37.82 -5.23 -4.63
N VAL A 578 38.95 -5.91 -4.57
CA VAL A 578 39.17 -7.18 -5.28
C VAL A 578 39.44 -8.29 -4.27
N SER A 579 38.98 -9.52 -4.55
CA SER A 579 39.28 -10.67 -3.71
C SER A 579 40.80 -10.89 -3.58
N ALA A 580 41.23 -11.39 -2.42
CA ALA A 580 42.63 -11.71 -2.18
C ALA A 580 43.15 -12.75 -3.18
N PHE A 581 44.46 -12.72 -3.46
CA PHE A 581 45.08 -13.68 -4.36
C PHE A 581 44.84 -15.12 -3.89
N GLY A 582 44.35 -15.98 -4.80
CA GLY A 582 43.96 -17.36 -4.49
C GLY A 582 42.55 -17.52 -3.90
N SER A 583 41.88 -16.43 -3.51
CA SER A 583 40.48 -16.43 -3.08
C SER A 583 39.56 -16.27 -4.29
N HIS A 584 38.68 -17.25 -4.49
CA HIS A 584 37.64 -17.24 -5.52
C HIS A 584 36.25 -16.97 -4.94
N GLU A 585 36.16 -16.66 -3.65
CA GLU A 585 34.93 -16.35 -2.95
C GLU A 585 35.09 -15.05 -2.14
N MET A 586 33.99 -14.28 -2.07
CA MET A 586 33.85 -13.12 -1.18
C MET A 586 32.55 -13.25 -0.41
N ARG A 587 32.60 -12.93 0.89
CA ARG A 587 31.42 -12.87 1.74
C ARG A 587 31.21 -11.45 2.23
N VAL A 588 29.99 -10.94 2.05
CA VAL A 588 29.60 -9.63 2.55
C VAL A 588 28.54 -9.85 3.63
N VAL A 589 28.71 -9.21 4.78
CA VAL A 589 27.79 -9.34 5.93
C VAL A 589 27.31 -7.95 6.32
N PHE A 590 26.01 -7.71 6.16
CA PHE A 590 25.34 -6.50 6.63
C PHE A 590 24.65 -6.78 7.97
N THR A 591 24.84 -5.90 8.95
CA THR A 591 24.18 -5.98 10.26
C THR A 591 23.60 -4.62 10.63
N SER A 592 22.32 -4.59 11.02
CA SER A 592 21.66 -3.42 11.63
C SER A 592 21.28 -3.69 13.08
N GLY A 593 21.34 -2.64 13.90
CA GLY A 593 20.92 -2.68 15.30
C GLY A 593 19.42 -2.43 15.49
N SER A 594 19.02 -2.22 16.75
CA SER A 594 17.62 -2.04 17.15
C SER A 594 17.11 -0.59 17.04
N SER A 595 17.93 0.33 16.54
CA SER A 595 17.57 1.74 16.39
C SER A 595 18.35 2.42 15.26
N GLY A 596 17.69 3.34 14.56
CA GLY A 596 18.29 4.06 13.44
C GLY A 596 18.26 3.25 12.15
N THR A 597 17.94 3.91 11.04
CA THR A 597 17.98 3.29 9.72
C THR A 597 18.36 4.33 8.66
N ALA A 598 18.84 3.87 7.52
CA ALA A 598 19.11 4.70 6.34
C ALA A 598 18.73 3.94 5.06
N ASN A 599 18.93 4.57 3.90
CA ASN A 599 18.60 4.00 2.59
C ASN A 599 19.44 2.75 2.23
N GLY A 600 20.52 2.48 2.97
CA GLY A 600 21.34 1.30 2.79
C GLY A 600 22.30 1.40 1.61
N PHE A 601 22.50 0.29 0.90
CA PHE A 601 23.51 0.20 -0.15
C PHE A 601 23.04 -0.59 -1.37
N LYS A 602 23.69 -0.31 -2.50
CA LYS A 602 23.63 -1.11 -3.72
C LYS A 602 25.06 -1.34 -4.22
N ALA A 603 25.45 -2.60 -4.31
CA ALA A 603 26.78 -3.05 -4.69
C ALA A 603 26.73 -3.86 -5.98
N LEU A 604 27.75 -3.70 -6.81
CA LEU A 604 27.93 -4.43 -8.07
C LEU A 604 29.17 -5.30 -7.97
N PHE A 605 29.08 -6.49 -8.55
CA PHE A 605 30.20 -7.43 -8.58
C PHE A 605 30.45 -7.93 -10.00
N GLU A 606 31.72 -8.25 -10.25
CA GLU A 606 32.20 -8.90 -11.46
C GLU A 606 33.15 -10.03 -11.09
N ILE A 607 32.83 -11.25 -11.54
CA ILE A 607 33.65 -12.44 -11.44
C ILE A 607 34.45 -12.56 -12.74
N ARG A 608 35.73 -12.20 -12.66
CA ARG A 608 36.64 -12.13 -13.82
C ARG A 608 37.81 -13.09 -13.66
N THR A 609 38.58 -13.26 -14.73
CA THR A 609 39.77 -14.13 -14.70
C THR A 609 40.78 -13.58 -13.70
N ALA A 610 41.23 -14.43 -12.77
CA ALA A 610 42.16 -14.05 -11.72
C ALA A 610 43.50 -13.59 -12.29
N ARG A 611 44.14 -12.67 -11.57
CA ARG A 611 45.51 -12.27 -11.83
C ARG A 611 46.46 -13.47 -11.76
N LYS A 612 47.44 -13.52 -12.67
CA LYS A 612 48.44 -14.61 -12.73
C LYS A 612 49.44 -14.59 -11.58
N GLU A 613 49.69 -13.42 -11.01
CA GLU A 613 50.61 -13.22 -9.89
C GLU A 613 50.02 -12.18 -8.95
N ASP A 614 50.26 -12.35 -7.65
CA ASP A 614 49.80 -11.44 -6.60
C ASP A 614 50.34 -10.02 -6.80
N VAL A 615 51.66 -9.87 -6.94
CA VAL A 615 52.34 -8.61 -7.26
C VAL A 615 53.13 -8.77 -8.56
N PRO A 616 53.09 -7.81 -9.49
CA PRO A 616 53.93 -7.82 -10.69
C PRO A 616 55.42 -8.02 -10.39
N ARG A 617 56.05 -9.03 -11.02
CA ARG A 617 57.49 -9.31 -10.83
C ARG A 617 58.43 -8.59 -11.79
N GLY A 618 57.93 -7.88 -12.79
CA GLY A 618 58.74 -7.11 -13.73
C GLY A 618 58.21 -5.69 -13.91
N GLU A 619 59.05 -4.80 -14.44
CA GLU A 619 58.59 -3.59 -15.13
C GLU A 619 57.75 -4.03 -16.32
N ALA A 620 56.50 -4.43 -16.09
CA ALA A 620 55.51 -4.45 -17.14
C ALA A 620 55.52 -3.02 -17.67
N HIS A 621 56.14 -2.81 -18.84
CA HIS A 621 56.17 -1.51 -19.51
C HIS A 621 54.83 -0.85 -19.24
N ILE A 622 54.84 0.36 -18.67
CA ILE A 622 53.67 1.20 -18.50
C ILE A 622 53.14 1.46 -19.91
N ARG A 623 52.45 0.48 -20.48
CA ARG A 623 51.71 0.61 -21.71
C ARG A 623 50.60 1.56 -21.32
N ARG A 624 50.47 2.66 -22.05
CA ARG A 624 49.33 3.56 -21.94
C ARG A 624 48.06 2.69 -21.95
N GLY A 625 47.34 2.62 -20.82
CA GLY A 625 46.19 1.71 -20.68
C GLY A 625 46.37 0.46 -19.83
N ALA A 626 47.47 0.28 -19.09
CA ALA A 626 47.67 -0.92 -18.27
C ALA A 626 46.61 -1.05 -17.15
N TYR A 627 45.75 -2.06 -17.29
CA TYR A 627 44.78 -2.53 -16.30
C TYR A 627 45.43 -3.01 -15.00
N ARG A 628 46.64 -3.57 -15.11
CA ARG A 628 47.40 -4.17 -14.01
C ARG A 628 48.75 -3.49 -13.94
N CYS A 629 49.11 -2.93 -12.79
CA CYS A 629 50.37 -2.22 -12.62
C CYS A 629 51.04 -2.47 -11.26
N GLY A 630 52.19 -1.84 -11.04
CA GLY A 630 52.98 -1.95 -9.83
C GLY A 630 54.19 -2.87 -9.96
N SER A 631 54.87 -3.15 -8.86
CA SER A 631 56.05 -4.02 -8.83
C SER A 631 56.48 -4.38 -7.41
N VAL A 632 57.28 -5.44 -7.30
CA VAL A 632 58.09 -5.68 -6.09
C VAL A 632 59.33 -4.78 -6.15
N ILE A 633 59.51 -3.93 -5.14
CA ILE A 633 60.61 -2.99 -4.99
C ILE A 633 61.47 -3.47 -3.83
N ASN A 634 62.70 -3.89 -4.10
CA ASN A 634 63.66 -4.24 -3.06
C ASN A 634 64.66 -3.10 -2.91
N SER A 635 64.87 -2.60 -1.70
CA SER A 635 65.89 -1.60 -1.44
C SER A 635 67.29 -2.17 -1.70
N THR A 636 68.18 -1.32 -2.18
CA THR A 636 69.59 -1.65 -2.35
C THR A 636 70.45 -0.53 -1.77
N SER A 637 71.75 -0.76 -1.60
CA SER A 637 72.71 0.28 -1.21
C SER A 637 72.83 1.44 -2.22
N GLU A 638 72.29 1.27 -3.43
CA GLU A 638 72.23 2.30 -4.47
C GLU A 638 70.88 3.02 -4.52
N LYS A 639 69.80 2.34 -4.11
CA LYS A 639 68.44 2.87 -4.06
C LYS A 639 67.79 2.61 -2.70
N PRO A 640 68.19 3.35 -1.64
CA PRO A 640 67.58 3.25 -0.31
C PRO A 640 66.26 4.05 -0.20
N ASN A 641 65.87 4.79 -1.24
CA ASN A 641 64.59 5.49 -1.33
C ASN A 641 64.03 5.44 -2.76
N GLY A 642 62.79 5.90 -2.94
CA GLY A 642 62.20 6.04 -4.26
C GLY A 642 60.81 6.67 -4.24
N LEU A 643 60.20 6.73 -5.43
CA LEU A 643 58.85 7.26 -5.65
C LEU A 643 57.95 6.17 -6.23
N ILE A 644 56.69 6.17 -5.80
CA ILE A 644 55.60 5.38 -6.33
C ILE A 644 54.57 6.36 -6.89
N ILE A 645 54.34 6.26 -8.20
CA ILE A 645 53.37 7.10 -8.89
C ILE A 645 52.25 6.24 -9.47
N SER A 646 51.03 6.78 -9.45
CA SER A 646 49.92 6.17 -10.17
C SER A 646 50.18 6.11 -11.69
N PRO A 647 49.57 5.18 -12.42
CA PRO A 647 49.65 5.14 -13.87
C PRO A 647 49.31 6.49 -14.51
N ASN A 648 50.10 6.87 -15.53
CA ASN A 648 50.00 8.12 -16.28
C ASN A 648 50.32 9.41 -15.51
N TYR A 649 50.62 9.38 -14.20
CA TYR A 649 50.89 10.59 -13.42
C TYR A 649 51.94 11.49 -14.10
N PRO A 650 51.72 12.83 -14.20
CA PRO A 650 50.62 13.62 -13.62
C PRO A 650 49.38 13.75 -14.52
N VAL A 651 49.26 12.94 -15.57
CA VAL A 651 48.04 12.82 -16.39
C VAL A 651 47.04 11.91 -15.70
N LYS A 652 45.77 12.05 -16.07
CA LYS A 652 44.67 11.30 -15.50
C LYS A 652 44.90 9.77 -15.54
N TYR A 653 44.66 9.11 -14.41
CA TYR A 653 44.61 7.65 -14.36
C TYR A 653 43.35 7.13 -15.06
N ASN A 654 43.39 5.88 -15.52
CA ASN A 654 42.27 5.24 -16.22
C ASN A 654 41.28 4.61 -15.23
N LYS A 655 40.10 4.21 -15.74
CA LYS A 655 39.18 3.33 -15.04
C LYS A 655 39.65 1.87 -15.07
N ASP A 656 39.10 1.05 -14.17
CA ASP A 656 39.46 -0.38 -13.96
C ASP A 656 40.98 -0.64 -13.84
N VAL A 657 41.70 0.26 -13.17
CA VAL A 657 43.11 0.11 -12.82
C VAL A 657 43.24 -0.68 -11.52
N HIS A 658 44.17 -1.63 -11.52
CA HIS A 658 44.58 -2.41 -10.36
C HIS A 658 46.10 -2.43 -10.26
N CYS A 659 46.63 -1.73 -9.26
CA CYS A 659 48.06 -1.70 -9.01
C CYS A 659 48.40 -2.24 -7.63
N ASP A 660 49.45 -3.04 -7.56
CA ASP A 660 50.00 -3.56 -6.31
C ASP A 660 51.50 -3.31 -6.29
N TRP A 661 51.98 -2.61 -5.27
CA TRP A 661 53.40 -2.48 -4.97
C TRP A 661 53.73 -3.19 -3.68
N GLN A 662 54.86 -3.88 -3.65
CA GLN A 662 55.41 -4.44 -2.42
C GLN A 662 56.83 -3.92 -2.26
N ILE A 663 57.06 -3.12 -1.22
CA ILE A 663 58.37 -2.57 -0.91
C ILE A 663 58.99 -3.45 0.17
N ASN A 664 60.19 -3.96 -0.07
CA ASN A 664 60.97 -4.72 0.90
C ASN A 664 62.28 -3.99 1.17
N VAL A 665 62.54 -3.70 2.44
CA VAL A 665 63.80 -3.13 2.91
C VAL A 665 64.63 -4.17 3.66
N LYS A 666 65.89 -3.82 3.94
CA LYS A 666 66.81 -4.70 4.68
C LYS A 666 66.21 -5.16 6.01
N GLU A 667 66.61 -6.36 6.44
CA GLU A 667 66.21 -6.88 7.75
C GLU A 667 66.65 -5.93 8.88
N GLY A 668 65.74 -5.65 9.82
CA GLY A 668 65.97 -4.68 10.89
C GLY A 668 65.75 -3.20 10.51
N TYR A 669 65.34 -2.91 9.27
CA TYR A 669 64.88 -1.61 8.81
C TYR A 669 63.35 -1.60 8.61
N GLN A 670 62.79 -0.40 8.48
CA GLN A 670 61.36 -0.13 8.25
C GLN A 670 61.22 0.78 7.02
N VAL A 671 60.02 0.81 6.44
CA VAL A 671 59.66 1.67 5.31
C VAL A 671 58.93 2.89 5.84
N LEU A 672 59.50 4.08 5.62
CA LEU A 672 58.81 5.35 5.84
C LEU A 672 58.10 5.75 4.54
N LEU A 673 56.78 5.97 4.60
CA LEU A 673 55.96 6.43 3.48
C LEU A 673 55.46 7.86 3.70
N LYS A 674 55.56 8.71 2.68
CA LYS A 674 55.06 10.09 2.70
C LYS A 674 54.33 10.43 1.41
N MET A 675 53.24 11.19 1.55
CA MET A 675 52.42 11.63 0.41
C MET A 675 52.95 12.94 -0.14
N GLU A 676 53.60 12.91 -1.30
CA GLU A 676 54.11 14.11 -1.97
C GLU A 676 52.98 14.86 -2.68
N ALA A 677 52.08 14.12 -3.34
CA ALA A 677 50.91 14.67 -4.01
C ALA A 677 49.77 13.64 -4.07
N ILE A 678 48.54 14.10 -3.86
CA ILE A 678 47.33 13.27 -4.02
C ILE A 678 46.25 14.08 -4.74
N ASP A 679 45.70 13.48 -5.79
CA ASP A 679 44.57 13.99 -6.57
C ASP A 679 43.80 12.76 -7.10
N VAL A 680 43.01 12.15 -6.20
CA VAL A 680 42.28 10.89 -6.44
C VAL A 680 40.79 11.11 -6.14
N GLU A 681 39.89 10.58 -6.97
CA GLU A 681 38.45 10.77 -6.80
C GLU A 681 37.96 10.21 -5.45
N GLY A 682 37.26 11.05 -4.68
CA GLY A 682 36.74 10.74 -3.35
C GLY A 682 36.91 11.91 -2.41
N GLU A 683 36.53 11.72 -1.16
CA GLU A 683 36.70 12.72 -0.10
C GLU A 683 37.19 12.06 1.19
N MET A 684 38.04 12.77 1.92
CA MET A 684 38.51 12.36 3.24
C MET A 684 38.23 13.46 4.25
N THR A 685 37.83 13.05 5.45
CA THR A 685 37.65 13.92 6.62
C THR A 685 38.55 13.44 7.76
N SER A 686 38.53 14.13 8.91
CA SER A 686 39.25 13.67 10.10
C SER A 686 38.78 12.29 10.59
N ASN A 687 37.52 11.94 10.36
CA ASN A 687 36.87 10.77 10.96
C ASN A 687 36.54 9.67 9.96
N GLY A 688 36.73 9.89 8.65
CA GLY A 688 36.38 8.89 7.63
C GLY A 688 36.96 9.17 6.26
N ALA A 689 36.76 8.21 5.38
CA ALA A 689 37.08 8.29 3.96
C ALA A 689 35.90 7.76 3.14
N SER A 690 35.61 8.45 2.04
CA SER A 690 34.57 8.11 1.09
C SER A 690 35.19 8.02 -0.30
N CYS A 691 35.65 6.84 -0.66
CA CYS A 691 36.53 6.59 -1.80
C CYS A 691 35.81 5.89 -2.95
N GLN A 692 34.62 6.39 -3.32
CA GLN A 692 33.63 5.68 -4.14
C GLN A 692 34.16 5.11 -5.46
N LYS A 693 35.10 5.82 -6.08
CA LYS A 693 35.54 5.56 -7.45
C LYS A 693 36.99 5.12 -7.56
N ALA A 694 37.83 5.54 -6.63
CA ALA A 694 39.25 5.22 -6.63
C ALA A 694 39.77 5.23 -5.20
N VAL A 695 40.61 4.26 -4.87
CA VAL A 695 41.09 4.04 -3.50
C VAL A 695 42.53 3.59 -3.49
N ILE A 696 43.29 4.17 -2.57
CA ILE A 696 44.63 3.72 -2.19
C ILE A 696 44.51 3.00 -0.84
N ARG A 697 45.08 1.80 -0.70
CA ARG A 697 45.17 1.09 0.58
C ARG A 697 46.62 0.76 0.90
N VAL A 698 47.01 0.93 2.16
CA VAL A 698 48.35 0.68 2.68
C VAL A 698 48.25 -0.35 3.80
N ASP A 699 48.91 -1.51 3.64
CA ASP A 699 48.84 -2.58 4.63
C ASP A 699 49.45 -2.16 5.97
N GLY A 700 48.68 -2.31 7.05
CA GLY A 700 49.04 -1.88 8.41
C GLY A 700 48.98 -0.36 8.63
N GLY A 701 48.53 0.42 7.64
CA GLY A 701 48.40 1.86 7.73
C GLY A 701 47.40 2.33 8.80
N PRO A 702 47.49 3.60 9.25
CA PRO A 702 46.61 4.14 10.29
C PRO A 702 45.14 4.27 9.87
N ARG A 703 44.90 4.41 8.56
CA ARG A 703 43.57 4.37 7.94
C ARG A 703 43.49 3.24 6.94
N SER A 704 42.28 2.70 6.77
CA SER A 704 41.96 1.65 5.80
C SER A 704 42.05 2.13 4.35
N GLU A 705 41.57 3.34 4.08
CA GLU A 705 41.42 3.88 2.73
C GLU A 705 41.91 5.34 2.63
N TYR A 706 42.53 5.66 1.49
CA TYR A 706 42.95 7.01 1.13
C TYR A 706 42.46 7.40 -0.27
N CYS A 707 41.96 8.62 -0.39
CA CYS A 707 41.47 9.25 -1.62
C CYS A 707 41.37 10.79 -1.43
N GLY A 708 40.81 11.51 -2.40
CA GLY A 708 40.65 12.97 -2.34
C GLY A 708 41.88 13.75 -2.80
N THR A 709 41.89 15.04 -2.48
CA THR A 709 42.88 16.02 -2.99
C THR A 709 43.73 16.66 -1.89
N LYS A 710 43.43 16.36 -0.63
CA LYS A 710 44.08 16.96 0.55
C LYS A 710 45.14 16.02 1.10
N ARG A 711 46.41 16.40 0.95
CA ARG A 711 47.56 15.62 1.45
C ARG A 711 47.62 15.52 2.98
N GLU A 712 47.04 16.48 3.69
CA GLU A 712 47.10 16.59 5.16
C GLU A 712 46.44 15.42 5.92
N PHE A 713 45.56 14.66 5.27
CA PHE A 713 44.96 13.47 5.87
C PHE A 713 45.83 12.20 5.74
N PHE A 714 46.94 12.27 5.02
CA PHE A 714 47.95 11.23 4.98
C PHE A 714 49.12 11.63 5.89
N GLU A 715 49.09 11.15 7.13
CA GLU A 715 50.23 11.28 8.03
C GLU A 715 51.37 10.36 7.58
N ALA A 716 52.62 10.82 7.76
CA ALA A 716 53.79 10.01 7.43
C ALA A 716 53.73 8.67 8.19
N TYR A 717 53.77 7.57 7.44
CA TYR A 717 53.55 6.23 7.99
C TYR A 717 54.86 5.45 8.03
N LEU A 718 55.21 4.94 9.21
CA LEU A 718 56.33 4.05 9.40
C LEU A 718 55.83 2.61 9.51
N SER A 719 56.22 1.75 8.58
CA SER A 719 55.76 0.36 8.55
C SER A 719 56.20 -0.42 9.79
N PRO A 720 55.36 -1.33 10.34
CA PRO A 720 55.70 -2.12 11.52
C PRO A 720 56.75 -3.21 11.24
N SER A 721 56.96 -3.55 9.97
CA SER A 721 57.93 -4.55 9.51
C SER A 721 58.85 -3.97 8.44
N ASN A 722 59.78 -4.79 7.92
CA ASN A 722 60.65 -4.44 6.81
C ASN A 722 59.97 -4.54 5.42
N SER A 723 58.64 -4.69 5.39
CA SER A 723 57.88 -4.78 4.15
C SER A 723 56.55 -4.04 4.27
N VAL A 724 56.14 -3.35 3.20
CA VAL A 724 54.82 -2.72 3.11
C VAL A 724 54.21 -2.98 1.74
N ARG A 725 52.91 -3.26 1.73
CA ARG A 725 52.12 -3.41 0.50
C ARG A 725 51.22 -2.20 0.33
N ILE A 726 51.14 -1.72 -0.91
CA ILE A 726 50.31 -0.60 -1.30
C ILE A 726 49.48 -1.05 -2.50
N SER A 727 48.18 -0.80 -2.47
CA SER A 727 47.29 -1.05 -3.59
C SER A 727 46.60 0.22 -4.06
N PHE A 728 46.40 0.34 -5.37
CA PHE A 728 45.57 1.39 -5.98
C PHE A 728 44.56 0.75 -6.92
N LEU A 729 43.28 1.03 -6.66
CA LEU A 729 42.14 0.44 -7.35
C LEU A 729 41.20 1.54 -7.84
N THR A 730 40.66 1.39 -9.05
CA THR A 730 39.62 2.28 -9.57
C THR A 730 38.43 1.47 -10.07
N ALA A 731 37.21 1.98 -9.90
CA ALA A 731 35.99 1.34 -10.37
C ALA A 731 35.98 1.16 -11.90
N PRO A 732 35.26 0.14 -12.43
CA PRO A 732 35.20 -0.14 -13.86
C PRO A 732 34.29 0.84 -14.63
N ASP A 733 33.38 1.50 -13.92
CA ASP A 733 32.43 2.49 -14.41
C ASP A 733 32.57 3.83 -13.68
N LYS A 734 32.03 4.91 -14.26
CA LYS A 734 31.89 6.24 -13.65
C LYS A 734 33.17 6.94 -13.13
N VAL A 735 34.36 6.44 -13.47
CA VAL A 735 35.67 7.07 -13.23
C VAL A 735 36.00 8.04 -14.37
N ASN A 736 36.23 9.31 -14.03
CA ASN A 736 36.71 10.33 -14.98
C ASN A 736 38.23 10.45 -14.98
N GLY A 737 38.86 10.03 -13.87
CA GLY A 737 40.30 10.14 -13.64
C GLY A 737 40.70 11.55 -13.20
N LEU A 738 41.42 11.62 -12.09
CA LEU A 738 42.17 12.80 -11.63
C LEU A 738 43.67 12.56 -11.83
N LYS A 739 44.54 13.52 -11.49
CA LYS A 739 45.98 13.41 -11.82
C LYS A 739 46.67 12.22 -11.17
N GLY A 740 46.10 11.67 -10.09
CA GLY A 740 46.60 10.52 -9.38
C GLY A 740 47.46 10.90 -8.18
N PHE A 741 48.44 10.07 -7.83
CA PHE A 741 49.25 10.29 -6.63
C PHE A 741 50.75 10.07 -6.89
N ASN A 742 51.54 10.69 -6.01
CA ASN A 742 52.97 10.51 -5.89
C ASN A 742 53.32 10.29 -4.42
N LEU A 743 53.82 9.10 -4.11
CA LEU A 743 54.16 8.65 -2.77
C LEU A 743 55.67 8.38 -2.70
N SER A 744 56.37 9.00 -1.76
CA SER A 744 57.78 8.71 -1.51
C SER A 744 57.91 7.58 -0.48
N TRP A 745 58.96 6.77 -0.63
CA TRP A 745 59.33 5.74 0.34
C TRP A 745 60.83 5.83 0.66
N THR A 746 61.16 5.57 1.92
CA THR A 746 62.54 5.62 2.42
C THR A 746 62.82 4.43 3.34
N GLU A 747 63.95 3.76 3.12
CA GLU A 747 64.52 2.78 4.07
C GLU A 747 65.05 3.53 5.30
N VAL A 748 64.45 3.27 6.45
CA VAL A 748 64.83 3.92 7.71
C VAL A 748 65.02 2.90 8.82
N LYS A 749 65.91 3.20 9.76
CA LYS A 749 66.07 2.43 11.00
C LYS A 749 65.58 3.27 12.16
N ASN A 750 64.53 2.80 12.84
CA ASN A 750 64.01 3.48 14.02
C ASN A 750 64.86 3.14 15.24
N LEU A 751 65.42 4.18 15.89
CA LEU A 751 66.26 4.03 17.07
C LEU A 751 65.54 4.16 18.39
N SER A 752 64.21 4.36 18.44
CA SER A 752 63.43 4.60 19.67
C SER A 752 63.96 3.82 20.91
N GLY A 753 64.78 4.47 21.74
CA GLY A 753 65.38 3.91 22.96
C GLY A 753 66.73 3.15 22.85
N LYS A 754 67.42 3.18 21.70
CA LYS A 754 68.71 2.50 21.43
C LYS A 754 69.85 3.52 21.22
N ASP A 755 71.10 3.06 21.29
CA ASP A 755 72.29 3.91 21.18
C ASP A 755 72.33 4.69 19.84
N GLU A 756 72.23 6.03 19.92
CA GLU A 756 72.32 6.95 18.79
C GLU A 756 73.66 6.87 18.03
N ASN A 757 74.70 6.29 18.64
CA ASN A 757 76.00 6.08 17.99
C ASN A 757 75.93 5.07 16.84
N VAL A 758 74.87 4.24 16.75
CA VAL A 758 74.66 3.29 15.65
C VAL A 758 74.53 4.00 14.29
N CYS A 759 74.19 5.28 14.29
CA CYS A 759 73.96 6.06 13.06
C CYS A 759 75.00 7.16 12.83
N LYS A 760 76.09 7.16 13.62
CA LYS A 760 77.26 8.02 13.45
C LYS A 760 78.36 7.28 12.67
N SER A 761 78.00 6.57 11.60
CA SER A 761 78.94 6.02 10.63
C SER A 761 78.93 6.88 9.36
N ASP A 762 80.02 6.87 8.59
CA ASP A 762 80.09 7.62 7.32
C ASP A 762 79.00 7.25 6.30
N SER A 763 78.34 6.11 6.51
CA SER A 763 77.27 5.57 5.66
C SER A 763 75.84 5.89 6.11
N LEU A 764 75.63 6.41 7.32
CA LEU A 764 74.30 6.66 7.89
C LEU A 764 74.18 8.10 8.37
N TYR A 765 72.97 8.64 8.30
CA TYR A 765 72.62 9.96 8.81
C TYR A 765 71.50 9.84 9.83
N LEU A 766 71.67 10.49 10.98
CA LEU A 766 70.69 10.55 12.05
C LEU A 766 69.83 11.80 11.91
N CYS A 767 68.53 11.62 11.69
CA CYS A 767 67.54 12.69 11.69
C CYS A 767 67.41 13.29 13.10
N THR A 768 67.40 14.62 13.17
CA THR A 768 67.60 15.33 14.44
C THR A 768 66.42 15.20 15.40
N TYR A 769 65.19 15.30 14.87
CA TYR A 769 63.97 15.37 15.67
C TYR A 769 63.20 14.05 15.66
N SER A 770 63.10 13.38 14.50
CA SER A 770 62.41 12.09 14.37
C SER A 770 63.22 10.91 14.90
N LYS A 771 64.53 11.09 15.12
CA LYS A 771 65.48 10.06 15.60
C LYS A 771 65.52 8.82 14.71
N LEU A 772 65.19 8.99 13.43
CA LEU A 772 65.34 7.97 12.41
C LEU A 772 66.76 7.99 11.84
N CYS A 773 67.25 6.82 11.44
CA CYS A 773 68.49 6.73 10.69
C CYS A 773 68.23 6.35 9.25
N ILE A 774 68.77 7.17 8.37
CA ILE A 774 68.65 7.03 6.92
C ILE A 774 70.04 6.82 6.31
N ASP A 775 70.11 6.38 5.06
CA ASP A 775 71.38 6.32 4.33
C ASP A 775 71.96 7.74 4.16
N ALA A 776 73.25 7.95 4.45
CA ALA A 776 73.86 9.27 4.40
C ALA A 776 73.81 9.92 3.01
N LYS A 777 73.65 9.14 1.94
CA LYS A 777 73.48 9.62 0.56
C LYS A 777 72.14 10.32 0.33
N LEU A 778 71.18 10.14 1.24
CA LEU A 778 69.86 10.75 1.14
C LEU A 778 69.84 12.20 1.57
N ARG A 779 70.92 12.72 2.16
CA ARG A 779 71.05 14.13 2.49
C ARG A 779 71.08 14.98 1.22
N CYS A 780 70.35 16.09 1.22
CA CYS A 780 70.30 17.04 0.11
C CYS A 780 69.82 16.40 -1.22
N ASN A 781 68.94 15.40 -1.14
CA ASN A 781 68.41 14.72 -2.32
C ASN A 781 67.09 15.34 -2.84
N GLY A 782 66.57 16.35 -2.14
CA GLY A 782 65.34 17.07 -2.49
C GLY A 782 64.05 16.36 -2.08
N LEU A 783 64.13 15.29 -1.29
CA LEU A 783 63.00 14.63 -0.65
C LEU A 783 63.20 14.70 0.86
N ASP A 784 62.15 15.00 1.62
CA ASP A 784 62.21 14.99 3.08
C ASP A 784 62.13 13.54 3.57
N ASN A 785 63.28 12.93 3.84
CA ASN A 785 63.41 11.53 4.28
C ASN A 785 63.39 11.39 5.80
N CYS A 786 63.38 12.49 6.55
CA CYS A 786 63.44 12.51 8.01
C CYS A 786 62.08 12.72 8.69
N GLY A 787 61.09 13.32 8.02
CA GLY A 787 59.82 13.69 8.66
C GLY A 787 58.91 12.51 8.98
N TYR A 788 58.91 12.10 10.25
CA TYR A 788 57.99 11.13 10.86
C TYR A 788 57.59 11.59 12.26
N GLY A 789 56.29 11.67 12.55
CA GLY A 789 55.73 12.09 13.86
C GLY A 789 55.95 13.57 14.23
N VAL A 790 56.94 14.22 13.62
CA VAL A 790 57.29 15.63 13.73
C VAL A 790 57.73 16.14 12.36
N GLN A 791 57.65 17.44 12.14
CA GLN A 791 58.22 18.06 10.95
C GLN A 791 59.75 18.09 11.12
N ASP A 792 60.43 17.15 10.46
CA ASP A 792 61.89 16.98 10.50
C ASP A 792 62.42 16.88 9.06
N ASP A 793 62.85 18.00 8.51
CA ASP A 793 63.48 18.15 7.20
C ASP A 793 65.01 18.27 7.32
N THR A 794 65.61 17.76 8.41
CA THR A 794 67.02 18.01 8.73
C THR A 794 68.02 17.41 7.75
N ASP A 795 67.64 16.39 6.98
CA ASP A 795 68.43 15.85 5.88
C ASP A 795 68.58 16.83 4.71
N GLU A 796 67.66 17.79 4.57
CA GLU A 796 67.64 18.81 3.53
C GLU A 796 68.06 20.20 4.06
N GLN A 797 68.15 20.38 5.39
CA GLN A 797 68.68 21.59 5.99
C GLN A 797 70.23 21.59 5.93
N HIS A 798 70.82 22.69 5.47
CA HIS A 798 72.28 22.92 5.33
C HIS A 798 72.97 22.36 4.07
N CYS A 799 72.24 22.26 2.96
CA CYS A 799 72.80 21.97 1.65
C CYS A 799 73.43 23.23 1.02
N GLN A 800 74.70 23.19 0.61
CA GLN A 800 75.32 24.32 -0.10
C GLN A 800 74.76 24.41 -1.53
N ASN A 801 74.02 25.49 -1.82
CA ASN A 801 73.50 25.90 -3.13
C ASN A 801 73.05 24.76 -4.07
N TYR A 802 71.88 24.19 -3.79
CA TYR A 802 71.10 23.51 -4.82
C TYR A 802 70.32 24.57 -5.62
N SER A 803 70.64 24.72 -6.90
CA SER A 803 69.72 25.38 -7.83
C SER A 803 68.50 24.46 -8.01
N PRO A 804 67.27 24.99 -8.00
CA PRO A 804 66.11 24.17 -8.32
C PRO A 804 66.30 23.64 -9.75
N ARG A 805 66.40 22.31 -9.92
CA ARG A 805 66.22 21.68 -11.22
C ARG A 805 64.78 21.94 -11.64
N THR A 806 64.60 23.05 -12.34
CA THR A 806 63.44 23.35 -13.16
C THR A 806 63.15 22.11 -14.00
N PHE A 807 61.98 21.50 -13.81
CA PHE A 807 61.40 20.60 -14.79
C PHE A 807 61.51 21.27 -16.16
N TYR A 808 61.98 20.53 -17.17
CA TYR A 808 61.89 20.95 -18.57
C TYR A 808 60.41 21.16 -18.92
N THR A 809 59.87 22.35 -18.67
CA THR A 809 58.86 22.91 -19.55
C THR A 809 59.62 23.35 -20.79
N ALA A 810 59.41 22.66 -21.91
CA ALA A 810 59.81 23.16 -23.21
C ALA A 810 59.11 24.52 -23.44
N LYS A 811 59.78 25.62 -23.08
CA LYS A 811 59.46 26.95 -23.59
C LYS A 811 59.88 26.96 -25.05
N PHE A 812 58.93 26.74 -25.94
CA PHE A 812 59.09 27.15 -27.33
C PHE A 812 59.37 28.66 -27.35
N MET A 813 60.46 29.05 -28.02
CA MET A 813 60.70 30.44 -28.41
C MET A 813 59.51 30.93 -29.23
N ALA A 814 58.75 31.87 -28.68
CA ALA A 814 57.86 32.71 -29.45
C ALA A 814 58.72 33.70 -30.25
N THR A 815 59.17 33.28 -31.42
CA THR A 815 59.55 34.23 -32.48
C THR A 815 58.28 34.71 -33.16
N SER A 816 58.12 36.03 -33.15
CA SER A 816 57.15 36.86 -33.87
C SER A 816 56.59 36.27 -35.18
N SER A 817 55.29 36.02 -35.20
CA SER A 817 54.44 36.11 -36.41
C SER A 817 52.95 36.22 -36.03
N SER A 818 52.64 37.14 -35.13
CA SER A 818 51.27 37.59 -34.84
C SER A 818 50.77 38.49 -35.97
N ALA A 819 50.22 37.91 -37.05
CA ALA A 819 49.41 38.67 -38.02
C ALA A 819 48.43 37.86 -38.89
N THR A 820 48.53 36.53 -39.00
CA THR A 820 47.78 35.80 -40.07
C THR A 820 46.79 34.73 -39.62
N VAL A 821 46.66 34.43 -38.31
CA VAL A 821 45.72 33.39 -37.83
C VAL A 821 44.43 33.98 -37.21
N ALA A 822 44.44 35.25 -36.80
CA ALA A 822 43.24 35.92 -36.30
C ALA A 822 42.23 36.27 -37.42
N LEU A 823 42.67 36.32 -38.68
CA LEU A 823 41.82 36.67 -39.82
C LEU A 823 41.00 35.49 -40.36
N THR A 824 41.45 34.25 -40.15
CA THR A 824 40.74 33.04 -40.62
C THR A 824 39.67 32.55 -39.64
N ILE A 825 39.82 32.83 -38.34
CA ILE A 825 38.82 32.46 -37.32
C ILE A 825 37.64 33.45 -37.30
N LEU A 826 37.86 34.73 -37.66
CA LEU A 826 36.78 35.72 -37.76
C LEU A 826 35.88 35.52 -39.00
N ILE A 827 36.42 34.94 -40.08
CA ILE A 827 35.67 34.69 -41.33
C ILE A 827 34.78 33.43 -41.21
N ILE A 828 35.19 32.43 -40.42
CA ILE A 828 34.40 31.20 -40.21
C ILE A 828 33.21 31.46 -39.28
N VAL A 829 33.33 32.37 -38.30
CA VAL A 829 32.22 32.72 -37.39
C VAL A 829 31.18 33.62 -38.06
N MET A 830 31.56 34.44 -39.06
CA MET A 830 30.61 35.29 -39.82
C MET A 830 29.88 34.57 -40.96
N LEU A 831 30.34 33.38 -41.39
CA LEU A 831 29.71 32.60 -42.47
C LEU A 831 28.74 31.50 -41.98
N VAL A 832 28.77 31.14 -40.69
CA VAL A 832 27.93 30.05 -40.14
C VAL A 832 26.72 30.56 -39.35
N LEU A 833 26.64 31.87 -39.07
CA LEU A 833 25.56 32.47 -38.27
C LEU A 833 24.27 32.91 -39.00
N PRO A 834 24.09 32.84 -40.33
CA PRO A 834 22.74 33.03 -40.93
C PRO A 834 21.97 31.73 -41.21
N ALA A 835 22.46 30.54 -40.85
CA ALA A 835 21.82 29.26 -41.19
C ALA A 835 21.01 28.59 -40.06
N ILE A 836 20.86 29.21 -38.88
CA ILE A 836 20.15 28.63 -37.71
C ILE A 836 18.95 29.50 -37.28
N LEU A 837 18.31 30.21 -38.21
CA LEU A 837 17.08 30.98 -37.93
C LEU A 837 15.92 30.74 -38.94
N CYS A 838 15.97 29.63 -39.68
CA CYS A 838 14.85 29.13 -40.47
C CYS A 838 14.77 27.60 -40.40
N ALA A 839 14.34 27.05 -39.26
CA ALA A 839 13.59 25.79 -39.13
C ALA A 839 13.48 25.42 -37.64
N HIS A 840 12.25 25.44 -37.14
CA HIS A 840 11.76 25.18 -35.77
C HIS A 840 11.90 26.28 -34.72
#